data_AF-A0A239QUI9-F1
#
_entry.id   AF-A0A239QUI9-F1
#
_cell.length_a   1.000
_cell.length_b   1.000
_cell.length_c   1.000
_cell.angle_alpha   90.00
_cell.angle_beta   90.00
_cell.angle_gamma   90.00
#
_symmetry.space_group_name_H-M   'P 1'
#
loop_
_entity.id
_entity.type
_entity.pdbx_description
1 polymer ?
#
loop_
_entity_poly.entity_id
_entity_poly.type
_entity_poly.pdbx_seq_one_letter_code
_entity_poly.pdbx_strand_id
1 'polypeptide(L)'
;MTDKDTLPAGVTATARNWANTRIPPLWRKYRSSKTALAFTLANLLVALAAITTPMTFGWFILFTIWVNTVGYTLLQPRKRIFPLLFLLSYFLFLMSRPALQYVFGFGDPALSTRDLQILEAALLWSLAPLCLVYVIVDRISARRDPQPKLMFIRQIDDLRDPARITSIIAFALLLPGALFASLQRVIFILSEGYLAIYTEEFISANSSPLGVATTYMTQGAFVALIVYLATMPPVRRTFIPIASWLVVTALLAATGARQQFMLAVLLSVGYLVLRGPITRAGSLWRRITLIVGTAAVPVLIVAMALVERFRGLGGTYRSVWTILPEFVYGQGVTARTIVNTYLLRDTLPDQFYLAEFARSGIFARILGFDVLQGNSVERAETGGSLAHSLSYAVLGDDYLRGMGTGTSLVAEGYATWGVAGILVISIVIALLVWQMSKIGRGGLLSDIARLLIVQSLLWSPRGSSTAFITMLAAPSTIFMVIVIFVSAVLLRARRSAPAHQPLASTPTIATTAQSTVEGLNVGPGNHVSQRGVEPSAPAPVFSIVIPVFNMARVMQRSIDSVIGQSYQNFEVILVNDGSTDESGAVCDRLASADPRIRAVHKENGGLSSARNLGVQNATGEYIVLLDADDWIELDTLATFAEQIWAHRPDCIRGNFVISSSSGDIPHQLSIETGLYLTSSKLYALAKGFTQALEPSYAPLFISRRETLLELPFDETIPFLEDSLFVSQLLRRVTSVLIIDFRFYHYYVNTEGMSKNPANFHRNVLSVAHVGELMARELTEYPGYSDGDDDQVRAQRSDFLGRQIISALSRRVIRFSSFLSLSEDLHGNESYRSLVSVPPLSVFHMPTYLLHRLILHGSHRVAGVVACSLATADRWRKSLHRSSTPSVHTSNKTSIG
;
A
#
# COMPACT_ATOMS: atom_id res chain seq x y z
N MET A 1 -47.46 -31.39 -29.57
CA MET A 1 -46.44 -31.29 -30.63
C MET A 1 -45.10 -31.02 -29.95
N THR A 2 -44.55 -32.01 -29.24
CA THR A 2 -43.70 -33.15 -29.72
C THR A 2 -42.32 -32.66 -30.15
N ASP A 3 -41.19 -33.18 -29.67
CA ASP A 3 -40.91 -34.11 -28.59
C ASP A 3 -39.41 -33.96 -28.26
N LYS A 4 -39.04 -34.21 -27.01
CA LYS A 4 -37.65 -34.50 -26.67
C LYS A 4 -37.36 -35.95 -27.05
N ASP A 5 -36.09 -36.27 -27.21
CA ASP A 5 -35.53 -37.62 -27.37
C ASP A 5 -35.53 -38.18 -28.80
N THR A 6 -34.37 -38.09 -29.45
CA THR A 6 -33.73 -39.15 -30.27
C THR A 6 -32.50 -38.61 -30.99
N LEU A 7 -31.32 -38.68 -30.37
CA LEU A 7 -30.07 -38.81 -31.12
C LEU A 7 -29.12 -39.75 -30.34
N PRO A 8 -28.41 -40.69 -31.02
CA PRO A 8 -27.90 -41.91 -30.41
C PRO A 8 -26.56 -41.71 -29.68
N ALA A 9 -26.36 -42.48 -28.61
CA ALA A 9 -25.21 -42.45 -27.70
C ALA A 9 -23.82 -42.81 -28.31
N GLY A 10 -23.71 -42.97 -29.63
CA GLY A 10 -22.49 -43.40 -30.31
C GLY A 10 -21.60 -42.31 -30.90
N VAL A 11 -22.09 -41.06 -31.06
CA VAL A 11 -21.36 -40.03 -31.83
C VAL A 11 -20.64 -38.99 -30.94
N THR A 12 -20.89 -38.99 -29.63
CA THR A 12 -20.27 -38.02 -28.70
C THR A 12 -18.99 -38.53 -28.03
N ALA A 13 -18.65 -39.81 -28.18
CA ALA A 13 -17.45 -40.41 -27.55
C ALA A 13 -16.18 -40.23 -28.40
N THR A 14 -16.28 -40.30 -29.73
CA THR A 14 -15.11 -40.17 -30.64
C THR A 14 -14.69 -38.72 -30.88
N ALA A 15 -15.61 -37.76 -30.84
CA ALA A 15 -15.27 -36.32 -30.93
C ALA A 15 -14.65 -35.77 -29.63
N ARG A 16 -14.92 -36.38 -28.46
CA ARG A 16 -14.31 -35.98 -27.18
C ARG A 16 -12.91 -36.53 -26.96
N ASN A 17 -12.57 -37.68 -27.54
CA ASN A 17 -11.24 -38.28 -27.37
C ASN A 17 -10.17 -37.73 -28.32
N TRP A 18 -10.57 -37.15 -29.46
CA TRP A 18 -9.63 -36.50 -30.38
C TRP A 18 -9.22 -35.08 -29.93
N ALA A 19 -10.11 -34.36 -29.23
CA ALA A 19 -9.81 -33.02 -28.69
C ALA A 19 -8.95 -33.02 -27.42
N ASN A 20 -8.78 -34.17 -26.75
CA ASN A 20 -8.10 -34.26 -25.45
C ASN A 20 -6.64 -34.74 -25.51
N THR A 21 -6.15 -35.22 -26.65
CA THR A 21 -4.87 -35.93 -26.70
C THR A 21 -3.71 -35.18 -27.39
N ARG A 22 -3.91 -33.96 -27.92
CA ARG A 22 -2.82 -33.15 -28.51
C ARG A 22 -2.92 -31.64 -28.29
N ILE A 23 -3.19 -31.18 -27.08
CA ILE A 23 -3.03 -29.74 -26.73
C ILE A 23 -2.17 -29.63 -25.46
N PRO A 24 -1.02 -28.92 -25.51
CA PRO A 24 -0.10 -28.82 -24.38
C PRO A 24 -0.75 -28.26 -23.10
N PRO A 25 -0.30 -28.68 -21.90
CA PRO A 25 -0.90 -28.31 -20.60
C PRO A 25 -0.97 -26.80 -20.32
N LEU A 26 -0.21 -25.99 -21.05
CA LEU A 26 -0.13 -24.52 -20.92
C LEU A 26 -1.47 -23.80 -21.21
N TRP A 27 -2.39 -24.42 -21.95
CA TRP A 27 -3.65 -23.78 -22.37
C TRP A 27 -4.82 -23.98 -21.41
N ARG A 28 -4.76 -24.95 -20.50
CA ARG A 28 -5.84 -25.21 -19.52
C ARG A 28 -5.97 -24.13 -18.45
N LYS A 29 -4.98 -23.23 -18.32
CA LYS A 29 -4.94 -22.25 -17.22
C LYS A 29 -5.72 -20.95 -17.54
N TYR A 30 -6.29 -20.73 -18.73
CA TYR A 30 -6.97 -19.47 -19.16
C TYR A 30 -8.31 -19.13 -18.44
N ARG A 31 -8.25 -18.90 -17.14
CA ARG A 31 -9.25 -18.22 -16.28
C ARG A 31 -8.88 -16.72 -16.28
N SER A 32 -9.31 -15.82 -17.17
CA SER A 32 -10.43 -15.77 -18.12
C SER A 32 -9.98 -15.37 -19.53
N SER A 33 -10.40 -16.13 -20.55
CA SER A 33 -10.10 -15.88 -21.97
C SER A 33 -10.38 -14.45 -22.48
N LYS A 34 -11.36 -13.76 -21.89
CA LYS A 34 -11.82 -12.42 -22.35
C LYS A 34 -10.82 -11.29 -22.08
N THR A 35 -10.10 -11.31 -20.96
CA THR A 35 -9.13 -10.25 -20.61
C THR A 35 -7.83 -10.40 -21.40
N ALA A 36 -7.32 -11.62 -21.53
CA ALA A 36 -6.16 -11.87 -22.40
C ALA A 36 -6.49 -11.47 -23.86
N LEU A 37 -7.68 -11.81 -24.36
CA LEU A 37 -8.14 -11.41 -25.68
C LEU A 37 -8.23 -9.88 -25.84
N ALA A 38 -8.78 -9.17 -24.85
CA ALA A 38 -8.87 -7.71 -24.89
C ALA A 38 -7.48 -7.03 -24.92
N PHE A 39 -6.52 -7.52 -24.14
CA PHE A 39 -5.14 -7.04 -24.18
C PHE A 39 -4.47 -7.31 -25.53
N THR A 40 -4.63 -8.52 -26.07
CA THR A 40 -4.10 -8.87 -27.39
C THR A 40 -4.72 -8.00 -28.48
N LEU A 41 -6.04 -7.80 -28.44
CA LEU A 41 -6.75 -6.95 -29.40
C LEU A 41 -6.26 -5.49 -29.32
N ALA A 42 -6.10 -4.95 -28.11
CA ALA A 42 -5.64 -3.58 -27.93
C ALA A 42 -4.19 -3.38 -28.44
N ASN A 43 -3.28 -4.33 -28.17
CA ASN A 43 -1.93 -4.29 -28.71
C ASN A 43 -1.91 -4.47 -30.24
N LEU A 44 -2.81 -5.30 -30.79
CA LEU A 44 -2.94 -5.48 -32.23
C LEU A 44 -3.47 -4.22 -32.92
N LEU A 45 -4.39 -3.48 -32.29
CA LEU A 45 -4.84 -2.18 -32.78
C LEU A 45 -3.73 -1.13 -32.77
N VAL A 46 -2.88 -1.10 -31.73
CA VAL A 46 -1.71 -0.21 -31.69
C VAL A 46 -0.69 -0.59 -32.78
N ALA A 47 -0.46 -1.89 -32.98
CA ALA A 47 0.43 -2.37 -34.05
C ALA A 47 -0.14 -2.07 -35.45
N LEU A 48 -1.44 -2.23 -35.66
CA LEU A 48 -2.10 -1.89 -36.91
C LEU A 48 -1.98 -0.38 -37.18
N ALA A 49 -2.27 0.46 -36.18
CA ALA A 49 -2.09 1.90 -36.29
C ALA A 49 -0.64 2.28 -36.64
N ALA A 50 0.36 1.61 -36.04
CA ALA A 50 1.77 1.84 -36.36
C ALA A 50 2.15 1.49 -37.80
N ILE A 51 1.47 0.51 -38.39
CA ILE A 51 1.70 0.10 -39.79
C ILE A 51 0.98 1.04 -40.77
N THR A 52 -0.21 1.52 -40.40
CA THR A 52 -1.07 2.32 -41.30
C THR A 52 -0.86 3.82 -41.19
N THR A 53 -0.01 4.30 -40.28
CA THR A 53 0.20 5.73 -40.01
C THR A 53 1.70 6.04 -39.96
N PRO A 54 2.12 7.30 -40.18
CA PRO A 54 3.54 7.69 -40.10
C PRO A 54 4.07 7.77 -38.65
N MET A 55 3.53 6.95 -37.73
CA MET A 55 3.89 6.94 -36.33
C MET A 55 5.33 6.44 -36.14
N THR A 56 6.11 7.17 -35.35
CA THR A 56 7.49 6.77 -35.01
C THR A 56 7.50 5.56 -34.07
N PHE A 57 8.65 4.90 -33.98
CA PHE A 57 8.82 3.77 -33.06
C PHE A 57 8.66 4.15 -31.58
N GLY A 58 9.07 5.35 -31.15
CA GLY A 58 8.88 5.78 -29.77
C GLY A 58 7.42 6.07 -29.43
N TRP A 59 6.64 6.66 -30.34
CA TRP A 59 5.19 6.78 -30.15
C TRP A 59 4.49 5.42 -30.06
N PHE A 60 4.90 4.44 -30.87
CA PHE A 60 4.43 3.06 -30.74
C PHE A 60 4.69 2.46 -29.35
N ILE A 61 5.90 2.67 -28.79
CA ILE A 61 6.23 2.25 -27.43
C ILE A 61 5.36 2.97 -26.40
N LEU A 62 5.20 4.29 -26.52
CA LEU A 62 4.37 5.09 -25.61
C LEU A 62 2.93 4.60 -25.55
N PHE A 63 2.28 4.40 -26.71
CA PHE A 63 0.91 3.89 -26.74
C PHE A 63 0.83 2.48 -26.19
N THR A 64 1.81 1.63 -26.48
CA THR A 64 1.85 0.27 -25.96
C THR A 64 1.95 0.27 -24.43
N ILE A 65 2.86 1.04 -23.84
CA ILE A 65 2.98 1.18 -22.38
C ILE A 65 1.66 1.71 -21.78
N TRP A 66 1.11 2.76 -22.38
CA TRP A 66 -0.12 3.39 -21.91
C TRP A 66 -1.30 2.42 -21.95
N VAL A 67 -1.58 1.80 -23.10
CA VAL A 67 -2.69 0.86 -23.32
C VAL A 67 -2.59 -0.34 -22.36
N ASN A 68 -1.40 -0.92 -22.20
CA ASN A 68 -1.21 -2.05 -21.30
C ASN A 68 -1.42 -1.65 -19.83
N THR A 69 -0.99 -0.45 -19.44
CA THR A 69 -1.18 0.02 -18.05
C THR A 69 -2.64 0.39 -17.78
N VAL A 70 -3.32 1.02 -18.74
CA VAL A 70 -4.78 1.24 -18.69
C VAL A 70 -5.51 -0.10 -18.56
N GLY A 71 -5.19 -1.08 -19.42
CA GLY A 71 -5.73 -2.43 -19.31
C GLY A 71 -5.47 -3.04 -17.93
N TYR A 72 -4.28 -2.86 -17.36
CA TYR A 72 -3.92 -3.35 -16.03
C TYR A 72 -4.78 -2.71 -14.94
N THR A 73 -5.06 -1.41 -15.01
CA THR A 73 -5.96 -0.74 -14.06
C THR A 73 -7.41 -1.23 -14.19
N LEU A 74 -7.88 -1.47 -15.42
CA LEU A 74 -9.21 -1.98 -15.71
C LEU A 74 -9.46 -3.42 -15.25
N LEU A 75 -8.41 -4.20 -14.97
CA LEU A 75 -8.57 -5.54 -14.36
C LEU A 75 -9.14 -5.48 -12.94
N GLN A 76 -8.88 -4.40 -12.20
CA GLN A 76 -9.36 -4.20 -10.84
C GLN A 76 -9.81 -2.75 -10.65
N PRO A 77 -10.87 -2.31 -11.38
CA PRO A 77 -11.20 -0.90 -11.52
C PRO A 77 -11.51 -0.26 -10.16
N ARG A 78 -12.14 -0.99 -9.24
CA ARG A 78 -12.40 -0.49 -7.88
C ARG A 78 -11.13 -0.15 -7.11
N LYS A 79 -10.08 -0.98 -7.21
CA LYS A 79 -8.82 -0.76 -6.50
C LYS A 79 -7.94 0.27 -7.21
N ARG A 80 -8.11 0.42 -8.54
CA ARG A 80 -7.20 1.14 -9.42
C ARG A 80 -7.88 2.29 -10.17
N ILE A 81 -9.01 2.79 -9.68
CA ILE A 81 -9.77 3.85 -10.35
C ILE A 81 -8.98 5.16 -10.43
N PHE A 82 -8.35 5.61 -9.35
CA PHE A 82 -7.55 6.84 -9.39
C PHE A 82 -6.30 6.72 -10.29
N PRO A 83 -5.55 5.60 -10.27
CA PRO A 83 -4.54 5.32 -11.29
C PRO A 83 -5.08 5.34 -12.73
N LEU A 84 -6.26 4.78 -12.97
CA LEU A 84 -6.92 4.86 -14.29
C LEU A 84 -7.23 6.30 -14.67
N LEU A 85 -7.85 7.07 -13.78
CA LEU A 85 -8.17 8.49 -14.02
C LEU A 85 -6.91 9.31 -14.28
N PHE A 86 -5.81 9.03 -13.56
CA PHE A 86 -4.53 9.68 -13.80
C PHE A 86 -3.97 9.37 -15.20
N LEU A 87 -4.00 8.10 -15.64
CA LEU A 87 -3.55 7.70 -16.98
C LEU A 87 -4.42 8.32 -18.08
N LEU A 88 -5.72 8.49 -17.84
CA LEU A 88 -6.63 9.19 -18.75
C LEU A 88 -6.30 10.69 -18.82
N SER A 89 -6.05 11.35 -17.68
CA SER A 89 -5.57 12.74 -17.64
C SER A 89 -4.23 12.91 -18.35
N TYR A 90 -3.29 11.98 -18.13
CA TYR A 90 -1.97 11.99 -18.78
C TYR A 90 -2.12 11.94 -20.30
N PHE A 91 -2.95 11.02 -20.81
CA PHE A 91 -3.25 10.95 -22.23
C PHE A 91 -3.90 12.24 -22.74
N LEU A 92 -4.95 12.71 -22.07
CA LEU A 92 -5.73 13.87 -22.49
C LEU A 92 -4.90 15.13 -22.62
N PHE A 93 -3.93 15.35 -21.73
CA PHE A 93 -3.14 16.59 -21.71
C PHE A 93 -1.80 16.49 -22.44
N LEU A 94 -1.16 15.32 -22.43
CA LEU A 94 0.22 15.19 -22.92
C LEU A 94 0.36 14.39 -24.23
N MET A 95 -0.57 13.47 -24.51
CA MET A 95 -0.46 12.56 -25.66
C MET A 95 -1.51 12.80 -26.73
N SER A 96 -2.68 13.34 -26.36
CA SER A 96 -3.87 13.42 -27.21
C SER A 96 -3.64 14.19 -28.52
N ARG A 97 -3.02 15.36 -28.47
CA ARG A 97 -2.78 16.22 -29.64
C ARG A 97 -1.85 15.55 -30.65
N PRO A 98 -0.63 15.10 -30.27
CA PRO A 98 0.21 14.31 -31.16
C PRO A 98 -0.46 13.02 -31.64
N ALA A 99 -1.18 12.31 -30.78
CA ALA A 99 -1.90 11.08 -31.15
C ALA A 99 -2.91 11.33 -32.27
N LEU A 100 -3.70 12.40 -32.14
CA LEU A 100 -4.71 12.76 -33.13
C LEU A 100 -4.08 13.24 -34.44
N GLN A 101 -2.95 13.95 -34.39
CA GLN A 101 -2.18 14.33 -35.59
C GLN A 101 -1.61 13.11 -36.31
N TYR A 102 -0.91 12.21 -35.60
CA TYR A 102 -0.28 11.04 -36.21
C TYR A 102 -1.30 10.03 -36.74
N VAL A 103 -2.34 9.73 -35.96
CA VAL A 103 -3.26 8.62 -36.26
C VAL A 103 -4.38 9.04 -37.19
N PHE A 104 -4.90 10.26 -37.05
CA PHE A 104 -6.09 10.72 -37.77
C PHE A 104 -5.82 11.90 -38.70
N GLY A 105 -4.58 12.40 -38.79
CA GLY A 105 -4.26 13.61 -39.56
C GLY A 105 -5.03 14.83 -39.07
N PHE A 106 -5.40 14.85 -37.78
CA PHE A 106 -6.40 15.76 -37.25
C PHE A 106 -5.79 17.06 -36.72
N GLY A 107 -6.32 18.20 -37.17
CA GLY A 107 -5.89 19.55 -36.78
C GLY A 107 -4.70 20.08 -37.58
N ASP A 108 -4.43 21.39 -37.50
CA ASP A 108 -3.25 21.98 -38.13
C ASP A 108 -1.95 21.43 -37.50
N PRO A 109 -0.87 21.24 -38.27
CA PRO A 109 0.43 20.80 -37.76
C PRO A 109 1.08 21.92 -36.93
N ALA A 110 0.59 22.09 -35.70
CA ALA A 110 1.08 23.06 -34.73
C ALA A 110 2.46 22.67 -34.14
N LEU A 111 2.94 21.45 -34.42
CA LEU A 111 4.21 20.92 -33.94
C LEU A 111 5.05 20.48 -35.14
N SER A 112 6.28 20.98 -35.22
CA SER A 112 7.24 20.54 -36.23
C SER A 112 7.69 19.10 -35.98
N THR A 113 8.32 18.45 -36.97
CA THR A 113 8.93 17.12 -36.77
C THR A 113 9.93 17.11 -35.61
N ARG A 114 10.69 18.21 -35.44
CA ARG A 114 11.62 18.39 -34.31
C ARG A 114 10.89 18.48 -32.97
N ASP A 115 9.78 19.22 -32.93
CA ASP A 115 8.96 19.36 -31.71
C ASP A 115 8.41 17.99 -31.26
N LEU A 116 7.96 17.18 -32.22
CA LEU A 116 7.43 15.84 -31.96
C LEU A 116 8.52 14.89 -31.44
N GLN A 117 9.75 14.99 -31.92
CA GLN A 117 10.89 14.19 -31.40
C GLN A 117 11.25 14.57 -29.96
N ILE A 118 11.29 15.87 -29.65
CA ILE A 118 11.53 16.36 -28.28
C ILE A 118 10.46 15.82 -27.34
N LEU A 119 9.19 15.94 -27.76
CA LEU A 119 8.06 15.49 -26.96
C LEU A 119 8.06 13.96 -26.77
N GLU A 120 8.33 13.20 -27.84
CA GLU A 120 8.47 11.74 -27.78
C GLU A 120 9.51 11.31 -26.73
N ALA A 121 10.70 11.91 -26.77
CA ALA A 121 11.75 11.61 -25.80
C ALA A 121 11.34 11.95 -24.37
N ALA A 122 10.82 13.16 -24.14
CA ALA A 122 10.40 13.60 -22.81
C ALA A 122 9.29 12.73 -22.23
N LEU A 123 8.32 12.32 -23.05
CA LEU A 123 7.22 11.45 -22.62
C LEU A 123 7.68 10.01 -22.36
N LEU A 124 8.67 9.49 -23.08
CA LEU A 124 9.24 8.16 -22.82
C LEU A 124 9.92 8.13 -21.46
N TRP A 125 10.73 9.14 -21.15
CA TRP A 125 11.40 9.29 -19.85
C TRP A 125 10.44 9.60 -18.69
N SER A 126 9.20 10.00 -18.99
CA SER A 126 8.16 10.23 -17.99
C SER A 126 7.26 9.01 -17.79
N LEU A 127 6.60 8.53 -18.85
CA LEU A 127 5.53 7.54 -18.77
C LEU A 127 6.03 6.13 -18.47
N ALA A 128 7.17 5.73 -19.05
CA ALA A 128 7.73 4.40 -18.84
C ALA A 128 8.10 4.12 -17.38
N PRO A 129 8.91 4.96 -16.69
CA PRO A 129 9.21 4.73 -15.28
C PRO A 129 7.96 4.88 -14.40
N LEU A 130 7.06 5.82 -14.72
CA LEU A 130 5.82 6.01 -13.97
C LEU A 130 4.97 4.73 -13.95
N CYS A 131 4.69 4.17 -15.12
CA CYS A 131 3.90 2.95 -15.26
C CYS A 131 4.62 1.74 -14.66
N LEU A 132 5.93 1.61 -14.88
CA LEU A 132 6.73 0.50 -14.38
C LEU A 132 6.74 0.47 -12.85
N VAL A 133 7.09 1.59 -12.21
CA VAL A 133 7.12 1.70 -10.73
C VAL A 133 5.74 1.46 -10.15
N TYR A 134 4.69 2.05 -10.73
CA TYR A 134 3.33 1.81 -10.27
C TYR A 134 2.97 0.32 -10.28
N VAL A 135 3.23 -0.40 -11.39
CA VAL A 135 2.90 -1.83 -11.51
C VAL A 135 3.74 -2.67 -10.54
N ILE A 136 5.03 -2.39 -10.40
CA ILE A 136 5.93 -3.11 -9.48
C ILE A 136 5.43 -2.95 -8.05
N VAL A 137 5.20 -1.71 -7.60
CA VAL A 137 4.81 -1.42 -6.22
C VAL A 137 3.41 -1.97 -5.92
N ASP A 138 2.45 -1.86 -6.85
CA ASP A 138 1.11 -2.45 -6.70
C ASP A 138 1.19 -3.98 -6.55
N ARG A 139 2.05 -4.65 -7.33
CA ARG A 139 2.25 -6.11 -7.25
C ARG A 139 2.92 -6.57 -5.96
N ILE A 140 3.98 -5.87 -5.54
CA ILE A 140 4.68 -6.17 -4.28
C ILE A 140 3.69 -5.99 -3.11
N SER A 141 2.91 -4.92 -3.15
CA SER A 141 1.99 -4.58 -2.07
C SER A 141 0.75 -5.48 -2.03
N ALA A 142 0.28 -5.98 -3.17
CA ALA A 142 -0.80 -6.97 -3.20
C ALA A 142 -0.43 -8.31 -2.53
N ARG A 143 0.86 -8.57 -2.29
CA ARG A 143 1.37 -9.77 -1.59
C ARG A 143 1.58 -9.54 -0.09
N ARG A 144 1.49 -8.31 0.40
CA ARG A 144 1.66 -7.94 1.82
C ARG A 144 0.32 -7.43 2.34
N ASP A 145 -0.28 -8.10 3.32
CA ASP A 145 -1.48 -7.57 3.98
C ASP A 145 -1.07 -6.41 4.90
N PRO A 146 -1.50 -5.16 4.64
CA PRO A 146 -1.04 -4.03 5.42
C PRO A 146 -1.98 -3.83 6.61
N GLN A 147 -1.71 -4.51 7.72
CA GLN A 147 -2.25 -4.08 9.01
C GLN A 147 -1.48 -2.82 9.47
N PRO A 148 -2.18 -1.72 9.86
CA PRO A 148 -1.52 -0.51 10.35
C PRO A 148 -0.88 -0.76 11.73
N LYS A 149 0.45 -0.55 11.81
CA LYS A 149 1.30 -0.89 12.98
C LYS A 149 1.43 0.21 14.05
N LEU A 150 0.79 1.38 13.92
CA LEU A 150 0.96 2.51 14.87
C LEU A 150 -0.31 2.74 15.72
N MET A 151 -0.15 2.74 17.05
CA MET A 151 -1.22 3.02 18.04
C MET A 151 -1.87 4.41 17.88
N PHE A 152 -1.09 5.44 17.57
CA PHE A 152 -1.60 6.80 17.34
C PHE A 152 -2.62 6.87 16.18
N ILE A 153 -2.43 6.03 15.16
CA ILE A 153 -3.34 5.93 14.01
C ILE A 153 -4.64 5.21 14.43
N ARG A 154 -4.58 4.25 15.37
CA ARG A 154 -5.78 3.55 15.88
C ARG A 154 -6.69 4.48 16.72
N GLN A 155 -6.13 5.35 17.57
CA GLN A 155 -6.93 6.32 18.34
C GLN A 155 -7.68 7.32 17.43
N ILE A 156 -7.08 7.70 16.30
CA ILE A 156 -7.69 8.54 15.28
C ILE A 156 -8.77 7.77 14.49
N ASP A 157 -8.61 6.47 14.28
CA ASP A 157 -9.64 5.64 13.62
C ASP A 157 -10.90 5.46 14.47
N ASP A 158 -10.79 5.44 15.80
CA ASP A 158 -11.95 5.51 16.71
C ASP A 158 -12.76 6.80 16.53
N LEU A 159 -12.14 7.87 16.03
CA LEU A 159 -12.81 9.14 15.74
C LEU A 159 -13.57 9.13 14.41
N ARG A 160 -13.57 8.04 13.63
CA ARG A 160 -14.20 7.98 12.30
C ARG A 160 -15.69 8.32 12.32
N ASP A 161 -16.44 7.88 13.33
CA ASP A 161 -17.87 8.20 13.45
C ASP A 161 -18.12 9.63 13.98
N PRO A 162 -17.47 10.09 15.06
CA PRO A 162 -17.55 11.50 15.47
C PRO A 162 -17.10 12.48 14.37
N ALA A 163 -15.97 12.19 13.70
CA ALA A 163 -15.45 13.00 12.61
C ALA A 163 -16.41 13.07 11.41
N ARG A 164 -17.14 11.98 11.11
CA ARG A 164 -18.16 11.98 10.06
C ARG A 164 -19.27 13.01 10.35
N ILE A 165 -19.69 13.10 11.61
CA ILE A 165 -20.76 14.00 12.04
C ILE A 165 -20.24 15.45 12.03
N THR A 166 -19.08 15.69 12.61
CA THR A 166 -18.53 17.06 12.69
C THR A 166 -18.14 17.59 11.32
N SER A 167 -17.61 16.75 10.42
CA SER A 167 -17.28 17.15 9.05
C SER A 167 -18.50 17.49 8.21
N ILE A 168 -19.62 16.75 8.34
CA ILE A 168 -20.83 17.05 7.56
C ILE A 168 -21.54 18.31 8.06
N ILE A 169 -21.51 18.56 9.37
CA ILE A 169 -22.01 19.81 9.96
C ILE A 169 -21.15 20.99 9.47
N ALA A 170 -19.82 20.87 9.54
CA ALA A 170 -18.91 21.89 9.03
C ALA A 170 -19.15 22.16 7.53
N PHE A 171 -19.31 21.10 6.73
CA PHE A 171 -19.65 21.25 5.30
C PHE A 171 -20.96 22.01 5.10
N ALA A 172 -22.02 21.66 5.82
CA ALA A 172 -23.32 22.32 5.70
C ALA A 172 -23.27 23.79 6.12
N LEU A 173 -22.51 24.13 7.16
CA LEU A 173 -22.34 25.52 7.62
C LEU A 173 -21.54 26.39 6.63
N LEU A 174 -20.56 25.81 5.94
CA LEU A 174 -19.68 26.55 5.03
C LEU A 174 -20.24 26.64 3.59
N LEU A 175 -21.12 25.71 3.20
CA LEU A 175 -21.69 25.62 1.85
C LEU A 175 -22.38 26.92 1.38
N PRO A 176 -23.19 27.64 2.19
CA PRO A 176 -23.81 28.89 1.75
C PRO A 176 -22.78 29.97 1.38
N GLY A 177 -21.69 30.08 2.14
CA GLY A 177 -20.61 31.02 1.83
C GLY A 177 -19.87 30.64 0.55
N ALA A 178 -19.67 29.34 0.32
CA ALA A 178 -19.07 28.85 -0.93
C ALA A 178 -19.96 29.14 -2.16
N LEU A 179 -21.28 28.96 -2.04
CA LEU A 179 -22.23 29.31 -3.08
C LEU A 179 -22.23 30.81 -3.36
N PHE A 180 -22.24 31.63 -2.30
CA PHE A 180 -22.18 33.09 -2.43
C PHE A 180 -20.88 33.54 -3.13
N ALA A 181 -19.72 32.98 -2.76
CA ALA A 181 -18.44 33.27 -3.43
C ALA A 181 -18.50 32.98 -4.94
N SER A 182 -19.04 31.80 -5.31
CA SER A 182 -19.18 31.42 -6.72
C SER A 182 -20.13 32.35 -7.47
N LEU A 183 -21.24 32.76 -6.86
CA LEU A 183 -22.21 33.69 -7.46
C LEU A 183 -21.61 35.10 -7.65
N GLN A 184 -20.88 35.61 -6.65
CA GLN A 184 -20.19 36.90 -6.79
C GLN A 184 -19.21 36.90 -7.96
N ARG A 185 -18.45 35.82 -8.14
CA ARG A 185 -17.55 35.67 -9.30
C ARG A 185 -18.30 35.65 -10.62
N VAL A 186 -19.45 34.96 -10.69
CA VAL A 186 -20.29 34.96 -11.89
C VAL A 186 -20.77 36.38 -12.21
N ILE A 187 -21.28 37.11 -11.21
CA ILE A 187 -21.77 38.48 -11.40
C ILE A 187 -20.64 39.39 -11.91
N PHE A 188 -19.45 39.32 -11.29
CA PHE A 188 -18.29 40.13 -11.70
C PHE A 188 -17.88 39.89 -13.15
N ILE A 189 -17.91 38.64 -13.62
CA ILE A 189 -17.49 38.31 -14.99
C ILE A 189 -18.54 38.72 -16.02
N LEU A 190 -19.82 38.68 -15.64
CA LEU A 190 -20.89 39.18 -16.48
C LEU A 190 -20.82 40.70 -16.63
N SER A 191 -20.22 41.43 -15.68
CA SER A 191 -20.02 42.89 -15.76
C SER A 191 -18.70 43.29 -16.43
N GLU A 192 -17.57 42.73 -16.00
CA GLU A 192 -16.21 43.20 -16.39
C GLU A 192 -15.50 42.30 -17.41
N GLY A 193 -16.06 41.12 -17.71
CA GLY A 193 -15.43 40.13 -18.59
C GLY A 193 -14.45 39.18 -17.89
N TYR A 194 -14.01 38.14 -18.60
CA TYR A 194 -13.27 37.01 -18.01
C TYR A 194 -11.82 37.33 -17.62
N LEU A 195 -11.11 38.10 -18.44
CA LEU A 195 -9.70 38.41 -18.22
C LEU A 195 -9.50 39.30 -16.98
N ALA A 196 -10.51 40.10 -16.62
CA ALA A 196 -10.52 40.96 -15.44
C ALA A 196 -10.36 40.19 -14.11
N ILE A 197 -10.62 38.88 -14.06
CA ILE A 197 -10.39 38.07 -12.85
C ILE A 197 -8.90 37.98 -12.50
N TYR A 198 -8.03 38.12 -13.50
CA TYR A 198 -6.58 37.98 -13.36
C TYR A 198 -5.87 39.32 -13.14
N THR A 199 -6.61 40.43 -13.10
CA THR A 199 -6.06 41.78 -12.88
C THR A 199 -6.09 42.17 -11.41
N GLU A 200 -5.31 43.19 -11.05
CA GLU A 200 -5.27 43.73 -9.69
C GLU A 200 -6.63 44.24 -9.20
N GLU A 201 -7.49 44.69 -10.11
CA GLU A 201 -8.84 45.20 -9.79
C GLU A 201 -9.72 44.12 -9.15
N PHE A 202 -9.75 42.91 -9.71
CA PHE A 202 -10.48 41.79 -9.09
C PHE A 202 -9.84 41.39 -7.75
N ILE A 203 -8.50 41.36 -7.68
CA ILE A 203 -7.78 41.02 -6.45
C ILE A 203 -8.12 42.04 -5.35
N SER A 204 -8.18 43.33 -5.67
CA SER A 204 -8.55 44.39 -4.74
C SER A 204 -10.01 44.28 -4.26
N ALA A 205 -10.95 44.03 -5.17
CA ALA A 205 -12.37 43.84 -4.84
C ALA A 205 -12.60 42.59 -3.95
N ASN A 206 -11.84 41.53 -4.21
CA ASN A 206 -11.92 40.27 -3.48
C ASN A 206 -11.09 40.25 -2.18
N SER A 207 -10.32 41.31 -1.92
CA SER A 207 -9.58 41.54 -0.66
C SER A 207 -10.43 42.15 0.45
N SER A 208 -11.71 42.46 0.18
CA SER A 208 -12.66 42.87 1.21
C SER A 208 -12.82 41.78 2.29
N PRO A 209 -13.14 42.14 3.56
CA PRO A 209 -13.33 41.15 4.63
C PRO A 209 -14.33 40.04 4.25
N LEU A 210 -15.37 40.39 3.49
CA LEU A 210 -16.37 39.45 2.98
C LEU A 210 -15.80 38.53 1.88
N GLY A 211 -15.01 39.07 0.93
CA GLY A 211 -14.35 38.29 -0.11
C GLY A 211 -13.33 37.30 0.45
N VAL A 212 -12.56 37.73 1.46
CA VAL A 212 -11.64 36.88 2.20
C VAL A 212 -12.37 35.77 2.96
N ALA A 213 -13.43 36.12 3.71
CA ALA A 213 -14.23 35.16 4.47
C ALA A 213 -14.83 34.08 3.55
N THR A 214 -15.47 34.49 2.46
CA THR A 214 -16.14 33.56 1.51
C THR A 214 -15.14 32.68 0.76
N THR A 215 -13.93 33.16 0.49
CA THR A 215 -12.81 32.37 -0.04
C THR A 215 -12.40 31.26 0.94
N TYR A 216 -12.20 31.60 2.22
CA TYR A 216 -11.87 30.61 3.25
C TYR A 216 -13.03 29.64 3.50
N MET A 217 -14.28 30.09 3.43
CA MET A 217 -15.45 29.21 3.52
C MET A 217 -15.49 28.22 2.35
N THR A 218 -15.17 28.65 1.13
CA THR A 218 -15.10 27.76 -0.04
C THR A 218 -14.04 26.68 0.12
N GLN A 219 -12.82 27.07 0.53
CA GLN A 219 -11.73 26.12 0.80
C GLN A 219 -12.07 25.18 1.96
N GLY A 220 -12.62 25.72 3.03
CA GLY A 220 -13.05 24.96 4.20
C GLY A 220 -14.17 23.96 3.88
N ALA A 221 -15.15 24.35 3.06
CA ALA A 221 -16.21 23.45 2.60
C ALA A 221 -15.63 22.28 1.81
N PHE A 222 -14.67 22.52 0.90
CA PHE A 222 -13.99 21.43 0.20
C PHE A 222 -13.30 20.47 1.17
N VAL A 223 -12.51 20.99 2.12
CA VAL A 223 -11.79 20.17 3.10
C VAL A 223 -12.76 19.38 3.98
N ALA A 224 -13.85 20.01 4.45
CA ALA A 224 -14.88 19.34 5.24
C ALA A 224 -15.58 18.21 4.46
N LEU A 225 -15.85 18.41 3.17
CA LEU A 225 -16.35 17.35 2.28
C LEU A 225 -15.35 16.20 2.18
N ILE A 226 -14.06 16.50 1.97
CA ILE A 226 -13.02 15.47 1.86
C ILE A 226 -12.91 14.67 3.16
N VAL A 227 -12.93 15.33 4.32
CA VAL A 227 -12.91 14.65 5.63
C VAL A 227 -14.13 13.76 5.78
N TYR A 228 -15.32 14.24 5.39
CA TYR A 228 -16.54 13.44 5.39
C TYR A 228 -16.40 12.18 4.51
N LEU A 229 -15.91 12.33 3.27
CA LEU A 229 -15.70 11.22 2.34
C LEU A 229 -14.62 10.23 2.86
N ALA A 230 -13.56 10.72 3.49
CA ALA A 230 -12.52 9.89 4.10
C ALA A 230 -13.06 8.98 5.21
N THR A 231 -14.14 9.37 5.90
CA THR A 231 -14.83 8.52 6.89
C THR A 231 -15.55 7.31 6.29
N MET A 232 -15.56 7.16 4.96
CA MET A 232 -16.19 6.08 4.20
C MET A 232 -17.69 5.90 4.48
N PRO A 233 -18.52 6.97 4.43
CA PRO A 233 -19.96 6.87 4.61
C PRO A 233 -20.62 5.92 3.57
N PRO A 234 -21.83 5.41 3.86
CA PRO A 234 -22.62 4.67 2.87
C PRO A 234 -22.90 5.52 1.63
N VAL A 235 -22.83 4.92 0.42
CA VAL A 235 -22.98 5.63 -0.88
C VAL A 235 -24.23 6.52 -0.92
N ARG A 236 -25.36 6.06 -0.38
CA ARG A 236 -26.61 6.83 -0.34
C ARG A 236 -26.48 8.17 0.38
N ARG A 237 -25.66 8.23 1.45
CA ARG A 237 -25.40 9.45 2.22
C ARG A 237 -24.34 10.36 1.60
N THR A 238 -23.69 9.93 0.51
CA THR A 238 -22.69 10.73 -0.20
C THR A 238 -23.27 11.54 -1.35
N PHE A 239 -24.46 11.18 -1.83
CA PHE A 239 -25.07 11.81 -2.99
C PHE A 239 -25.31 13.31 -2.79
N ILE A 240 -25.99 13.70 -1.70
CA ILE A 240 -26.31 15.11 -1.44
C ILE A 240 -25.04 15.96 -1.30
N PRO A 241 -24.05 15.61 -0.44
CA PRO A 241 -22.85 16.44 -0.28
C PRO A 241 -22.03 16.58 -1.56
N ILE A 242 -21.87 15.48 -2.32
CA ILE A 242 -21.18 15.51 -3.62
C ILE A 242 -21.95 16.37 -4.62
N ALA A 243 -23.26 16.21 -4.73
CA ALA A 243 -24.09 16.99 -5.65
C ALA A 243 -24.05 18.49 -5.32
N SER A 244 -24.16 18.85 -4.04
CA SER A 244 -24.05 20.24 -3.58
C SER A 244 -22.69 20.86 -3.95
N TRP A 245 -21.60 20.11 -3.79
CA TRP A 245 -20.27 20.59 -4.19
C TRP A 245 -20.11 20.70 -5.71
N LEU A 246 -20.71 19.78 -6.47
CA LEU A 246 -20.75 19.87 -7.93
C LEU A 246 -21.52 21.11 -8.41
N VAL A 247 -22.57 21.54 -7.70
CA VAL A 247 -23.26 22.81 -8.01
C VAL A 247 -22.33 24.01 -7.79
N VAL A 248 -21.64 24.08 -6.65
CA VAL A 248 -20.66 25.15 -6.36
C VAL A 248 -19.60 25.24 -7.45
N THR A 249 -19.03 24.10 -7.85
CA THR A 249 -17.98 24.05 -8.87
C THR A 249 -18.51 24.23 -10.29
N ALA A 250 -19.76 23.86 -10.58
CA ALA A 250 -20.41 24.14 -11.87
C ALA A 250 -20.61 25.66 -12.10
N LEU A 251 -20.99 26.39 -11.04
CA LEU A 251 -21.03 27.86 -11.09
C LEU A 251 -19.64 28.43 -11.41
N LEU A 252 -18.59 27.89 -10.79
CA LEU A 252 -17.21 28.26 -11.12
C LEU A 252 -16.82 27.87 -12.57
N ALA A 253 -17.32 26.75 -13.12
CA ALA A 253 -17.10 26.45 -14.53
C ALA A 253 -17.74 27.50 -15.46
N ALA A 254 -18.93 28.01 -15.11
CA ALA A 254 -19.57 29.11 -15.83
C ALA A 254 -18.71 30.38 -15.81
N THR A 255 -17.94 30.61 -14.74
CA THR A 255 -16.95 31.70 -14.66
C THR A 255 -15.73 31.50 -15.56
N GLY A 256 -15.44 30.28 -16.02
CA GLY A 256 -14.25 29.96 -16.83
C GLY A 256 -13.22 29.11 -16.09
N ALA A 257 -13.40 28.90 -14.78
CA ALA A 257 -12.64 27.94 -13.98
C ALA A 257 -13.09 26.48 -14.22
N ARG A 258 -13.16 26.06 -15.49
CA ARG A 258 -13.68 24.74 -15.92
C ARG A 258 -12.92 23.57 -15.29
N GLN A 259 -11.63 23.76 -15.05
CA GLN A 259 -10.76 22.78 -14.42
C GLN A 259 -11.31 22.31 -13.07
N GLN A 260 -11.76 23.23 -12.21
CA GLN A 260 -12.20 22.90 -10.85
C GLN A 260 -13.42 21.98 -10.87
N PHE A 261 -14.35 22.25 -11.79
CA PHE A 261 -15.52 21.40 -12.00
C PHE A 261 -15.13 20.02 -12.53
N MET A 262 -14.27 19.95 -13.55
CA MET A 262 -13.84 18.67 -14.11
C MET A 262 -13.11 17.81 -13.06
N LEU A 263 -12.23 18.40 -12.25
CA LEU A 263 -11.55 17.69 -11.17
C LEU A 263 -12.51 17.25 -10.06
N ALA A 264 -13.55 18.06 -9.75
CA ALA A 264 -14.60 17.68 -8.82
C ALA A 264 -15.43 16.50 -9.33
N VAL A 265 -15.78 16.49 -10.63
CA VAL A 265 -16.45 15.36 -11.27
C VAL A 265 -15.58 14.10 -11.23
N LEU A 266 -14.31 14.19 -11.63
CA LEU A 266 -13.40 13.04 -11.65
C LEU A 266 -13.18 12.45 -10.26
N LEU A 267 -12.98 13.30 -9.24
CA LEU A 267 -12.92 12.88 -7.85
C LEU A 267 -14.21 12.16 -7.42
N SER A 268 -15.37 12.72 -7.77
CA SER A 268 -16.68 12.18 -7.41
C SER A 268 -16.91 10.81 -8.06
N VAL A 269 -16.67 10.68 -9.36
CA VAL A 269 -16.77 9.41 -10.09
C VAL A 269 -15.78 8.39 -9.52
N GLY A 270 -14.53 8.79 -9.30
CA GLY A 270 -13.50 7.94 -8.70
C GLY A 270 -13.91 7.41 -7.33
N TYR A 271 -14.42 8.28 -6.47
CA TYR A 271 -14.89 7.92 -5.13
C TYR A 271 -16.11 6.98 -5.17
N LEU A 272 -17.10 7.26 -6.02
CA LEU A 272 -18.31 6.41 -6.14
C LEU A 272 -17.98 5.01 -6.65
N VAL A 273 -17.06 4.89 -7.62
CA VAL A 273 -16.57 3.59 -8.11
C VAL A 273 -15.80 2.84 -7.02
N LEU A 274 -14.98 3.54 -6.24
CA LEU A 274 -14.26 2.96 -5.10
C LEU A 274 -15.23 2.42 -4.03
N ARG A 275 -16.35 3.10 -3.78
CA ARG A 275 -17.30 2.79 -2.70
C ARG A 275 -18.39 1.76 -3.07
N GLY A 276 -18.63 1.47 -4.34
CA GLY A 276 -19.70 0.56 -4.79
C GLY A 276 -19.75 -0.82 -4.07
N PRO A 277 -20.94 -1.40 -3.81
CA PRO A 277 -21.11 -2.61 -3.00
C PRO A 277 -20.45 -3.89 -3.58
N ILE A 278 -20.00 -4.80 -2.69
CA ILE A 278 -19.34 -6.09 -3.02
C ILE A 278 -20.35 -7.20 -3.36
N THR A 279 -21.58 -7.12 -2.87
CA THR A 279 -22.50 -8.25 -2.83
C THR A 279 -23.48 -8.28 -4.00
N ARG A 280 -23.41 -9.40 -4.74
CA ARG A 280 -24.25 -9.98 -5.81
C ARG A 280 -24.88 -9.05 -6.86
N ALA A 281 -24.82 -9.51 -8.10
CA ALA A 281 -25.49 -8.92 -9.26
C ALA A 281 -26.96 -8.59 -8.90
N GLY A 282 -27.31 -7.30 -8.88
CA GLY A 282 -28.70 -6.90 -8.63
C GLY A 282 -28.95 -5.44 -8.26
N SER A 283 -28.04 -4.73 -7.58
CA SER A 283 -28.40 -3.36 -7.16
C SER A 283 -28.44 -2.40 -8.37
N LEU A 284 -29.62 -1.84 -8.63
CA LEU A 284 -29.89 -0.69 -9.52
C LEU A 284 -28.76 0.36 -9.46
N TRP A 285 -28.25 0.60 -8.26
CA TRP A 285 -27.15 1.53 -7.96
C TRP A 285 -25.81 1.19 -8.63
N ARG A 286 -25.47 -0.09 -8.81
CA ARG A 286 -24.25 -0.48 -9.57
C ARG A 286 -24.39 -0.12 -11.04
N ARG A 287 -25.57 -0.34 -11.63
CA ARG A 287 -25.86 0.04 -13.02
C ARG A 287 -25.89 1.56 -13.17
N ILE A 288 -26.55 2.29 -12.26
CA ILE A 288 -26.55 3.75 -12.24
C ILE A 288 -25.13 4.30 -12.09
N THR A 289 -24.30 3.79 -11.17
CA THR A 289 -22.93 4.29 -10.98
C THR A 289 -22.04 4.05 -12.20
N LEU A 290 -22.18 2.88 -12.85
CA LEU A 290 -21.46 2.58 -14.10
C LEU A 290 -21.98 3.43 -15.26
N ILE A 291 -23.30 3.54 -15.44
CA ILE A 291 -23.93 4.31 -16.51
C ILE A 291 -23.64 5.80 -16.34
N VAL A 292 -23.79 6.36 -15.13
CA VAL A 292 -23.42 7.74 -14.82
C VAL A 292 -21.92 7.93 -15.02
N GLY A 293 -21.06 7.02 -14.57
CA GLY A 293 -19.62 7.13 -14.79
C GLY A 293 -19.19 7.09 -16.26
N THR A 294 -19.81 6.24 -17.09
CA THR A 294 -19.45 6.08 -18.51
C THR A 294 -20.17 7.06 -19.43
N ALA A 295 -21.41 7.45 -19.12
CA ALA A 295 -22.21 8.38 -19.93
C ALA A 295 -22.00 9.85 -19.52
N ALA A 296 -21.64 10.14 -18.26
CA ALA A 296 -21.42 11.52 -17.84
C ALA A 296 -20.23 12.15 -18.55
N VAL A 297 -19.16 11.40 -18.86
CA VAL A 297 -17.96 11.98 -19.50
C VAL A 297 -18.27 12.51 -20.93
N PRO A 298 -18.88 11.74 -21.85
CA PRO A 298 -19.31 12.28 -23.15
C PRO A 298 -20.31 13.44 -23.02
N VAL A 299 -21.28 13.32 -22.10
CA VAL A 299 -22.29 14.37 -21.87
C VAL A 299 -21.66 15.66 -21.36
N LEU A 300 -20.68 15.56 -20.44
CA LEU A 300 -19.91 16.70 -19.94
C LEU A 300 -19.06 17.34 -21.03
N ILE A 301 -18.44 16.55 -21.89
CA ILE A 301 -17.66 17.08 -23.02
C ILE A 301 -18.57 17.88 -23.95
N VAL A 302 -19.73 17.33 -24.32
CA VAL A 302 -20.72 18.03 -25.15
C VAL A 302 -21.25 19.29 -24.45
N ALA A 303 -21.56 19.21 -23.15
CA ALA A 303 -22.00 20.36 -22.37
C ALA A 303 -20.93 21.47 -22.30
N MET A 304 -19.66 21.11 -22.10
CA MET A 304 -18.55 22.06 -22.08
C MET A 304 -18.31 22.69 -23.46
N ALA A 305 -18.41 21.92 -24.54
CA ALA A 305 -18.32 22.43 -25.91
C ALA A 305 -19.47 23.40 -26.24
N LEU A 306 -20.68 23.12 -25.75
CA LEU A 306 -21.81 24.05 -25.86
C LEU A 306 -21.57 25.34 -25.07
N VAL A 307 -21.07 25.25 -23.83
CA VAL A 307 -20.71 26.42 -23.01
C VAL A 307 -19.63 27.26 -23.70
N GLU A 308 -18.64 26.64 -24.36
CA GLU A 308 -17.64 27.35 -25.18
C GLU A 308 -18.28 28.16 -26.31
N ARG A 309 -19.23 27.55 -27.03
CA ARG A 309 -19.96 28.20 -28.11
C ARG A 309 -20.78 29.39 -27.60
N PHE A 310 -21.46 29.26 -26.46
CA PHE A 310 -22.26 30.34 -25.87
C PHE A 310 -21.41 31.54 -25.43
N ARG A 311 -20.13 31.35 -25.12
CA ARG A 311 -19.22 32.41 -24.65
C ARG A 311 -18.52 33.17 -25.78
N GLY A 312 -18.87 32.91 -27.06
CA GLY A 312 -18.26 33.59 -28.21
C GLY A 312 -16.77 33.30 -28.40
N LEU A 313 -16.20 32.34 -27.66
CA LEU A 313 -14.78 31.95 -27.69
C LEU A 313 -14.55 30.62 -28.45
N GLY A 314 -15.61 30.00 -28.98
CA GLY A 314 -15.56 28.70 -29.64
C GLY A 314 -15.22 28.81 -31.12
N GLY A 315 -14.28 27.99 -31.59
CA GLY A 315 -14.14 27.68 -33.01
C GLY A 315 -15.43 27.10 -33.60
N THR A 316 -15.54 27.12 -34.93
CA THR A 316 -16.71 26.60 -35.65
C THR A 316 -16.81 25.07 -35.51
N TYR A 317 -17.46 24.57 -34.46
CA TYR A 317 -17.85 23.16 -34.39
C TYR A 317 -18.80 22.85 -35.56
N ARG A 318 -18.30 22.20 -36.62
CA ARG A 318 -19.06 21.97 -37.86
C ARG A 318 -20.05 20.81 -37.75
N SER A 319 -19.86 19.87 -36.81
CA SER A 319 -20.72 18.70 -36.62
C SER A 319 -20.59 18.09 -35.21
N VAL A 320 -21.64 17.42 -34.70
CA VAL A 320 -21.62 16.69 -33.42
C VAL A 320 -20.53 15.62 -33.39
N TRP A 321 -20.21 15.02 -34.54
CA TRP A 321 -19.15 14.01 -34.67
C TRP A 321 -17.74 14.60 -34.58
N THR A 322 -17.55 15.91 -34.80
CA THR A 322 -16.23 16.56 -34.70
C THR A 322 -15.98 17.15 -33.31
N ILE A 323 -17.02 17.37 -32.50
CA ILE A 323 -16.90 17.95 -31.14
C ILE A 323 -15.91 17.17 -30.27
N LEU A 324 -16.01 15.84 -30.23
CA LEU A 324 -15.18 15.04 -29.33
C LEU A 324 -13.70 15.02 -29.75
N PRO A 325 -13.33 14.73 -31.02
CA PRO A 325 -11.95 14.88 -31.48
C PRO A 325 -11.40 16.30 -31.32
N GLU A 326 -12.17 17.34 -31.65
CA GLU A 326 -11.76 18.75 -31.50
C GLU A 326 -11.49 19.10 -30.03
N PHE A 327 -12.37 18.68 -29.13
CA PHE A 327 -12.19 18.87 -27.68
C PHE A 327 -10.94 18.17 -27.17
N VAL A 328 -10.77 16.88 -27.50
CA VAL A 328 -9.62 16.07 -27.06
C VAL A 328 -8.32 16.67 -27.60
N TYR A 329 -8.32 17.12 -28.86
CA TYR A 329 -7.20 17.83 -29.48
C TYR A 329 -6.90 19.17 -28.78
N GLY A 330 -7.93 19.92 -28.41
CA GLY A 330 -7.83 21.20 -27.70
C GLY A 330 -7.30 21.06 -26.27
N GLN A 331 -7.51 19.92 -25.60
CA GLN A 331 -6.93 19.68 -24.28
C GLN A 331 -5.42 19.40 -24.32
N GLY A 332 -4.92 18.85 -25.43
CA GLY A 332 -3.52 18.48 -25.63
C GLY A 332 -2.55 19.66 -25.87
N VAL A 333 -2.95 20.89 -25.58
CA VAL A 333 -2.10 22.11 -25.75
C VAL A 333 -0.83 22.05 -24.90
N THR A 334 -0.86 21.34 -23.76
CA THR A 334 0.30 21.18 -22.86
C THR A 334 1.51 20.54 -23.54
N ALA A 335 1.32 19.79 -24.62
CA ALA A 335 2.42 19.29 -25.46
C ALA A 335 3.36 20.43 -25.91
N ARG A 336 2.80 21.60 -26.25
CA ARG A 336 3.59 22.78 -26.64
C ARG A 336 4.37 23.37 -25.46
N THR A 337 3.82 23.32 -24.25
CA THR A 337 4.49 23.78 -23.02
C THR A 337 5.79 22.99 -22.78
N ILE A 338 5.79 21.67 -22.97
CA ILE A 338 6.99 20.82 -22.84
C ILE A 338 8.04 21.21 -23.89
N VAL A 339 7.61 21.37 -25.15
CA VAL A 339 8.51 21.76 -26.24
C VAL A 339 9.12 23.14 -25.98
N ASN A 340 8.30 24.13 -25.62
CA ASN A 340 8.78 25.48 -25.31
C ASN A 340 9.78 25.46 -24.13
N THR A 341 9.54 24.64 -23.10
CA THR A 341 10.48 24.48 -21.98
C THR A 341 11.83 23.94 -22.45
N TYR A 342 11.83 23.01 -23.41
CA TYR A 342 13.05 22.46 -23.98
C TYR A 342 13.81 23.51 -24.82
N LEU A 343 13.09 24.24 -25.67
CA LEU A 343 13.66 25.21 -26.59
C LEU A 343 14.16 26.48 -25.90
N LEU A 344 13.50 26.91 -24.82
CA LEU A 344 13.79 28.13 -24.08
C LEU A 344 14.56 27.86 -22.78
N ARG A 345 15.09 26.65 -22.59
CA ARG A 345 15.76 26.29 -21.33
C ARG A 345 16.86 27.28 -20.94
N ASP A 346 17.64 27.72 -21.91
CA ASP A 346 18.77 28.62 -21.68
C ASP A 346 18.35 30.07 -21.43
N THR A 347 17.09 30.42 -21.72
CA THR A 347 16.53 31.76 -21.47
C THR A 347 15.68 31.80 -20.20
N LEU A 348 15.35 30.65 -19.62
CA LEU A 348 14.60 30.59 -18.36
C LEU A 348 15.52 30.96 -17.19
N PRO A 349 15.00 31.67 -16.17
CA PRO A 349 15.74 31.91 -14.94
C PRO A 349 16.21 30.61 -14.29
N ASP A 350 17.43 30.60 -13.75
CA ASP A 350 17.97 29.45 -13.02
C ASP A 350 17.31 29.34 -11.64
N GLN A 351 16.27 28.50 -11.58
CA GLN A 351 15.45 28.32 -10.39
C GLN A 351 15.08 26.86 -10.18
N PHE A 352 14.79 26.51 -8.93
CA PHE A 352 14.35 25.17 -8.56
C PHE A 352 12.83 25.02 -8.70
N TYR A 353 12.35 24.83 -9.94
CA TYR A 353 10.93 24.81 -10.27
C TYR A 353 10.13 23.68 -9.59
N LEU A 354 10.77 22.56 -9.23
CA LEU A 354 10.13 21.49 -8.43
C LEU A 354 9.80 21.92 -6.97
N ALA A 355 10.36 23.02 -6.46
CA ALA A 355 10.06 23.56 -5.13
C ALA A 355 9.21 24.83 -5.16
N GLU A 356 8.33 25.00 -6.16
CA GLU A 356 7.34 26.09 -6.18
C GLU A 356 6.54 26.18 -4.87
N PHE A 357 6.26 25.04 -4.22
CA PHE A 357 5.58 25.01 -2.92
C PHE A 357 6.35 25.74 -1.82
N ALA A 358 7.68 25.81 -1.88
CA ALA A 358 8.51 26.51 -0.89
C ALA A 358 8.45 28.03 -1.07
N ARG A 359 8.13 28.51 -2.29
CA ARG A 359 7.96 29.92 -2.66
C ARG A 359 6.49 30.35 -2.63
N SER A 360 5.59 29.51 -2.14
CA SER A 360 4.17 29.83 -2.02
C SER A 360 3.58 29.49 -0.65
N GLY A 361 2.45 30.13 -0.33
CA GLY A 361 1.67 29.82 0.87
C GLY A 361 2.43 30.02 2.18
N ILE A 362 2.28 29.06 3.10
CA ILE A 362 2.87 29.15 4.44
C ILE A 362 4.39 28.97 4.43
N PHE A 363 4.93 28.16 3.50
CA PHE A 363 6.36 27.90 3.43
C PHE A 363 7.13 29.14 3.01
N ALA A 364 6.61 29.92 2.06
CA ALA A 364 7.22 31.20 1.68
C ALA A 364 7.40 32.11 2.91
N ARG A 365 6.33 32.26 3.71
CA ARG A 365 6.36 33.08 4.92
C ARG A 365 7.35 32.56 5.98
N ILE A 366 7.41 31.25 6.16
CA ILE A 366 8.34 30.62 7.13
C ILE A 366 9.80 30.78 6.67
N LEU A 367 10.05 30.67 5.37
CA LEU A 367 11.39 30.74 4.78
C LEU A 367 11.83 32.19 4.47
N GLY A 368 10.98 33.19 4.76
CA GLY A 368 11.29 34.61 4.52
C GLY A 368 11.21 35.02 3.06
N PHE A 369 10.46 34.31 2.22
CA PHE A 369 10.20 34.68 0.83
C PHE A 369 8.94 35.54 0.68
N ASP A 370 8.98 36.49 -0.23
CA ASP A 370 7.82 37.29 -0.62
C ASP A 370 6.76 36.45 -1.33
N VAL A 371 5.49 36.64 -0.95
CA VAL A 371 4.36 35.93 -1.55
C VAL A 371 3.84 36.74 -2.73
N LEU A 372 4.42 36.51 -3.91
CA LEU A 372 4.06 37.17 -5.15
C LEU A 372 2.71 36.67 -5.70
N GLN A 373 1.85 37.59 -6.15
CA GLN A 373 0.53 37.30 -6.72
C GLN A 373 0.37 37.96 -8.10
N GLY A 374 -0.63 37.51 -8.87
CA GLY A 374 -0.88 38.01 -10.22
C GLY A 374 0.21 37.61 -11.24
N ASN A 375 0.15 38.23 -12.42
CA ASN A 375 1.18 38.12 -13.44
C ASN A 375 2.07 39.37 -13.36
N SER A 376 3.35 39.18 -13.03
CA SER A 376 4.33 40.26 -12.92
C SER A 376 5.71 39.76 -13.35
N VAL A 377 6.57 40.69 -13.77
CA VAL A 377 7.95 40.38 -14.17
C VAL A 377 8.70 39.75 -12.99
N GLU A 378 8.59 40.35 -11.81
CA GLU A 378 9.23 39.85 -10.59
C GLU A 378 8.85 38.39 -10.27
N ARG A 379 7.57 38.04 -10.45
CA ARG A 379 7.10 36.66 -10.23
C ARG A 379 7.63 35.70 -11.28
N ALA A 380 7.77 36.13 -12.52
CA ALA A 380 8.38 35.34 -13.58
C ALA A 380 9.89 35.11 -13.34
N GLU A 381 10.60 36.12 -12.81
CA GLU A 381 12.06 36.08 -12.65
C GLU A 381 12.56 35.51 -11.32
N THR A 382 11.75 35.56 -10.26
CA THR A 382 12.18 35.13 -8.90
C THR A 382 11.16 34.25 -8.17
N GLY A 383 9.95 34.09 -8.71
CA GLY A 383 8.81 33.47 -8.01
C GLY A 383 8.82 31.94 -7.90
N GLY A 384 9.80 31.23 -8.48
CA GLY A 384 9.92 29.77 -8.36
C GLY A 384 8.94 28.97 -9.22
N SER A 385 8.14 29.62 -10.08
CA SER A 385 7.03 28.98 -10.80
C SER A 385 7.27 28.94 -12.29
N LEU A 386 7.45 27.73 -12.82
CA LEU A 386 7.68 27.52 -14.26
C LEU A 386 6.50 28.04 -15.08
N ALA A 387 5.27 27.94 -14.54
CA ALA A 387 4.07 28.45 -15.19
C ALA A 387 4.16 29.95 -15.47
N HIS A 388 4.82 30.74 -14.61
CA HIS A 388 5.00 32.17 -14.81
C HIS A 388 6.27 32.46 -15.63
N SER A 389 7.41 31.85 -15.29
CA SER A 389 8.69 32.06 -16.00
C SER A 389 8.60 31.70 -17.48
N LEU A 390 8.01 30.54 -17.80
CA LEU A 390 7.82 30.11 -19.19
C LEU A 390 6.79 30.97 -19.91
N SER A 391 5.72 31.37 -19.24
CA SER A 391 4.70 32.23 -19.86
C SER A 391 5.26 33.60 -20.22
N TYR A 392 6.07 34.19 -19.35
CA TYR A 392 6.73 35.46 -19.65
C TYR A 392 7.74 35.31 -20.80
N ALA A 393 8.56 34.25 -20.78
CA ALA A 393 9.52 33.98 -21.84
C ALA A 393 8.88 33.76 -23.22
N VAL A 394 7.66 33.19 -23.27
CA VAL A 394 6.94 32.90 -24.52
C VAL A 394 6.04 34.05 -24.98
N LEU A 395 5.38 34.74 -24.06
CA LEU A 395 4.30 35.69 -24.37
C LEU A 395 4.71 37.16 -24.17
N GLY A 396 5.77 37.46 -23.43
CA GLY A 396 6.18 38.84 -23.13
C GLY A 396 5.05 39.64 -22.47
N ASP A 397 4.67 40.77 -23.08
CA ASP A 397 3.63 41.69 -22.55
C ASP A 397 2.25 41.03 -22.41
N ASP A 398 1.96 40.03 -23.23
CA ASP A 398 0.69 39.30 -23.17
C ASP A 398 0.54 38.51 -21.87
N TYR A 399 1.65 38.07 -21.28
CA TYR A 399 1.64 37.50 -19.93
C TYR A 399 1.23 38.55 -18.89
N LEU A 400 1.74 39.78 -18.96
CA LEU A 400 1.39 40.85 -18.02
C LEU A 400 -0.10 41.23 -18.11
N ARG A 401 -0.75 40.98 -19.25
CA ARG A 401 -2.21 41.12 -19.44
C ARG A 401 -3.04 39.93 -18.92
N GLY A 402 -2.41 38.98 -18.23
CA GLY A 402 -3.10 37.83 -17.63
C GLY A 402 -3.05 36.54 -18.45
N MET A 403 -2.38 36.50 -19.61
CA MET A 403 -2.24 35.25 -20.37
C MET A 403 -1.19 34.31 -19.76
N GLY A 404 -1.34 33.01 -20.01
CA GLY A 404 -0.42 32.01 -19.50
C GLY A 404 -0.35 30.76 -20.39
N THR A 405 0.86 30.23 -20.55
CA THR A 405 1.16 28.97 -21.26
C THR A 405 1.01 27.73 -20.38
N GLY A 406 0.96 27.92 -19.05
CA GLY A 406 0.84 26.86 -18.06
C GLY A 406 2.15 26.11 -17.81
N THR A 407 2.04 24.94 -17.18
CA THR A 407 3.18 24.08 -16.82
C THR A 407 2.77 22.61 -16.92
N SER A 408 3.68 21.68 -16.63
CA SER A 408 3.38 20.26 -16.46
C SER A 408 4.46 19.60 -15.61
N LEU A 409 4.14 18.42 -15.04
CA LEU A 409 5.15 17.63 -14.32
C LEU A 409 6.39 17.32 -15.17
N VAL A 410 6.23 17.11 -16.47
CA VAL A 410 7.34 16.80 -17.39
C VAL A 410 8.18 18.06 -17.63
N ALA A 411 7.53 19.20 -17.83
CA ALA A 411 8.19 20.49 -18.03
C ALA A 411 8.98 20.92 -16.77
N GLU A 412 8.40 20.82 -15.57
CA GLU A 412 9.07 21.20 -14.32
C GLU A 412 10.26 20.30 -13.99
N GLY A 413 10.11 18.99 -14.18
CA GLY A 413 11.21 18.04 -14.05
C GLY A 413 12.34 18.39 -15.01
N TYR A 414 12.01 18.66 -16.27
CA TYR A 414 13.01 19.01 -17.29
C TYR A 414 13.71 20.35 -17.01
N ALA A 415 12.95 21.39 -16.66
CA ALA A 415 13.51 22.71 -16.35
C ALA A 415 14.48 22.65 -15.16
N THR A 416 14.18 21.82 -14.14
CA THR A 416 14.99 21.73 -12.92
C THR A 416 16.27 20.90 -13.11
N TRP A 417 16.17 19.67 -13.63
CA TRP A 417 17.31 18.73 -13.72
C TRP A 417 17.38 17.98 -15.06
N GLY A 418 16.75 18.51 -16.11
CA GLY A 418 16.65 17.82 -17.39
C GLY A 418 15.96 16.46 -17.26
N VAL A 419 16.48 15.46 -17.97
CA VAL A 419 15.90 14.10 -17.98
C VAL A 419 15.89 13.46 -16.59
N ALA A 420 16.89 13.74 -15.76
CA ALA A 420 16.94 13.21 -14.39
C ALA A 420 15.77 13.74 -13.54
N GLY A 421 15.40 15.01 -13.71
CA GLY A 421 14.25 15.58 -13.03
C GLY A 421 12.93 14.97 -13.48
N ILE A 422 12.75 14.71 -14.79
CA ILE A 422 11.59 13.96 -15.32
C ILE A 422 11.49 12.59 -14.66
N LEU A 423 12.60 11.84 -14.59
CA LEU A 423 12.61 10.50 -14.01
C LEU A 423 12.23 10.53 -12.52
N VAL A 424 12.84 11.42 -11.74
CA VAL A 424 12.59 11.56 -10.30
C VAL A 424 11.13 11.91 -10.03
N ILE A 425 10.59 12.93 -10.70
CA ILE A 425 9.21 13.34 -10.46
C ILE A 425 8.21 12.26 -10.91
N SER A 426 8.48 11.55 -12.01
CA SER A 426 7.64 10.43 -12.44
C SER A 426 7.60 9.27 -11.46
N ILE A 427 8.73 8.96 -10.79
CA ILE A 427 8.77 7.95 -9.72
C ILE A 427 7.94 8.42 -8.51
N VAL A 428 8.10 9.67 -8.09
CA VAL A 428 7.34 10.25 -6.96
C VAL A 428 5.84 10.22 -7.25
N ILE A 429 5.42 10.68 -8.43
CA ILE A 429 4.02 10.67 -8.85
C ILE A 429 3.50 9.23 -8.95
N ALA A 430 4.28 8.25 -9.44
CA ALA A 430 3.89 6.85 -9.46
C ALA A 430 3.58 6.31 -8.06
N LEU A 431 4.42 6.64 -7.07
CA LEU A 431 4.21 6.25 -5.68
C LEU A 431 2.97 6.91 -5.07
N LEU A 432 2.73 8.19 -5.34
CA LEU A 432 1.56 8.92 -4.87
C LEU A 432 0.27 8.38 -5.50
N VAL A 433 0.27 8.15 -6.82
CA VAL A 433 -0.85 7.54 -7.54
C VAL A 433 -1.12 6.13 -7.02
N TRP A 434 -0.07 5.33 -6.74
CA TRP A 434 -0.24 4.04 -6.08
C TRP A 434 -0.87 4.15 -4.69
N GLN A 435 -0.50 5.14 -3.86
CA GLN A 435 -1.11 5.34 -2.54
C GLN A 435 -2.62 5.56 -2.62
N MET A 436 -3.15 6.09 -3.73
CA MET A 436 -4.60 6.26 -3.92
C MET A 436 -5.34 4.91 -3.99
N SER A 437 -4.66 3.82 -4.37
CA SER A 437 -5.24 2.47 -4.36
C SER A 437 -5.54 1.93 -2.96
N LYS A 438 -5.03 2.61 -1.91
CA LYS A 438 -5.21 2.27 -0.49
C LYS A 438 -6.30 3.08 0.21
N ILE A 439 -6.97 4.00 -0.48
CA ILE A 439 -8.07 4.79 0.10
C ILE A 439 -9.13 3.83 0.66
N GLY A 440 -9.47 4.01 1.95
CA GLY A 440 -10.43 3.17 2.67
C GLY A 440 -9.86 1.89 3.26
N ARG A 441 -8.55 1.68 3.15
CA ARG A 441 -7.82 0.56 3.80
C ARG A 441 -6.79 1.03 4.83
N GLY A 442 -6.57 2.34 4.95
CA GLY A 442 -5.67 2.92 5.95
C GLY A 442 -6.45 3.70 7.01
N GLY A 443 -5.71 4.33 7.92
CA GLY A 443 -6.33 5.16 8.95
C GLY A 443 -6.94 6.46 8.39
N LEU A 444 -7.87 7.04 9.14
CA LEU A 444 -8.66 8.22 8.75
C LEU A 444 -7.79 9.38 8.24
N LEU A 445 -6.74 9.75 8.97
CA LEU A 445 -5.84 10.85 8.56
C LEU A 445 -5.14 10.56 7.23
N SER A 446 -4.80 9.29 6.98
CA SER A 446 -4.18 8.87 5.73
C SER A 446 -5.19 8.91 4.57
N ASP A 447 -6.44 8.53 4.80
CA ASP A 447 -7.51 8.64 3.80
C ASP A 447 -7.84 10.12 3.49
N ILE A 448 -7.82 11.00 4.50
CA ILE A 448 -7.98 12.46 4.32
C ILE A 448 -6.85 12.99 3.44
N ALA A 449 -5.60 12.72 3.80
CA ALA A 449 -4.44 13.18 3.03
C ALA A 449 -4.48 12.68 1.57
N ARG A 450 -4.82 11.40 1.36
CA ARG A 450 -4.94 10.82 0.03
C ARG A 450 -6.03 11.53 -0.80
N LEU A 451 -7.23 11.70 -0.25
CA LEU A 451 -8.34 12.32 -0.98
C LEU A 451 -8.11 13.82 -1.25
N LEU A 452 -7.42 14.54 -0.36
CA LEU A 452 -7.08 15.95 -0.57
C LEU A 452 -6.15 16.13 -1.77
N ILE A 453 -5.21 15.21 -2.00
CA ILE A 453 -4.22 15.35 -3.07
C ILE A 453 -4.67 14.80 -4.43
N VAL A 454 -5.79 14.05 -4.49
CA VAL A 454 -6.27 13.43 -5.76
C VAL A 454 -6.41 14.47 -6.86
N GLN A 455 -7.03 15.62 -6.59
CA GLN A 455 -7.27 16.63 -7.63
C GLN A 455 -5.94 17.22 -8.14
N SER A 456 -4.98 17.49 -7.25
CA SER A 456 -3.64 17.95 -7.62
C SER A 456 -2.90 16.92 -8.48
N LEU A 457 -2.98 15.62 -8.12
CA LEU A 457 -2.36 14.55 -8.91
C LEU A 457 -3.00 14.42 -10.29
N LEU A 458 -4.33 14.43 -10.40
CA LEU A 458 -5.04 14.36 -11.67
C LEU A 458 -4.77 15.57 -12.58
N TRP A 459 -4.39 16.71 -12.00
CA TRP A 459 -4.03 17.93 -12.72
C TRP A 459 -2.54 18.02 -13.07
N SER A 460 -1.65 17.34 -12.35
CA SER A 460 -0.20 17.43 -12.55
C SER A 460 0.31 17.18 -13.99
N PRO A 461 -0.36 16.42 -14.88
CA PRO A 461 0.05 16.38 -16.29
C PRO A 461 -0.08 17.73 -17.02
N ARG A 462 -0.85 18.69 -16.49
CA ARG A 462 -1.09 20.04 -17.04
C ARG A 462 -0.84 21.17 -16.01
N GLY A 463 -0.35 20.82 -14.83
CA GLY A 463 -0.15 21.79 -13.76
C GLY A 463 1.05 21.45 -12.91
N SER A 464 1.21 22.21 -11.83
CA SER A 464 2.35 22.08 -10.94
C SER A 464 2.45 20.68 -10.37
N SER A 465 3.66 20.11 -10.46
CA SER A 465 3.98 18.76 -10.01
C SER A 465 3.89 18.60 -8.50
N THR A 466 4.10 19.69 -7.75
CA THR A 466 4.13 19.70 -6.29
C THR A 466 2.97 20.44 -5.64
N ALA A 467 1.94 20.82 -6.41
CA ALA A 467 0.72 21.46 -5.91
C ALA A 467 0.03 20.69 -4.77
N PHE A 468 0.23 19.37 -4.69
CA PHE A 468 -0.30 18.56 -3.59
C PHE A 468 0.29 18.93 -2.22
N ILE A 469 1.55 19.41 -2.19
CA ILE A 469 2.21 19.88 -0.96
C ILE A 469 1.54 21.16 -0.48
N THR A 470 1.35 22.12 -1.39
CA THR A 470 0.65 23.37 -1.10
C THR A 470 -0.79 23.12 -0.62
N MET A 471 -1.48 22.12 -1.19
CA MET A 471 -2.83 21.73 -0.76
C MET A 471 -2.86 21.20 0.68
N LEU A 472 -1.90 20.35 1.05
CA LEU A 472 -1.81 19.78 2.40
C LEU A 472 -1.37 20.81 3.44
N ALA A 473 -0.47 21.73 3.06
CA ALA A 473 0.07 22.76 3.92
C ALA A 473 -0.75 24.06 3.95
N ALA A 474 -1.84 24.15 3.18
CA ALA A 474 -2.69 25.32 3.15
C ALA A 474 -3.25 25.60 4.56
N PRO A 475 -3.17 26.85 5.07
CA PRO A 475 -3.69 27.20 6.39
C PRO A 475 -5.15 26.81 6.59
N SER A 476 -5.98 26.94 5.55
CA SER A 476 -7.38 26.53 5.55
C SER A 476 -7.55 25.01 5.69
N THR A 477 -6.71 24.22 5.02
CA THR A 477 -6.69 22.75 5.16
C THR A 477 -6.32 22.34 6.58
N ILE A 478 -5.20 22.86 7.10
CA ILE A 478 -4.72 22.54 8.46
C ILE A 478 -5.76 22.94 9.50
N PHE A 479 -6.25 24.18 9.43
CA PHE A 479 -7.25 24.71 10.36
C PHE A 479 -8.53 23.88 10.34
N MET A 480 -9.08 23.59 9.15
CA MET A 480 -10.34 22.85 9.05
C MET A 480 -10.21 21.41 9.55
N VAL A 481 -9.08 20.73 9.26
CA VAL A 481 -8.81 19.40 9.81
C VAL A 481 -8.76 19.47 11.33
N ILE A 482 -8.00 20.42 11.92
CA ILE A 482 -7.92 20.58 13.38
C ILE A 482 -9.31 20.82 14.00
N VAL A 483 -10.09 21.77 13.46
CA VAL A 483 -11.43 22.10 13.98
C VAL A 483 -12.35 20.88 13.98
N ILE A 484 -12.36 20.12 12.89
CA ILE A 484 -13.19 18.91 12.77
C ILE A 484 -12.75 17.84 13.78
N PHE A 485 -11.44 17.64 13.95
CA PHE A 485 -10.89 16.64 14.88
C PHE A 485 -11.10 17.02 16.35
N VAL A 486 -10.86 18.28 16.72
CA VAL A 486 -11.15 18.79 18.08
C VAL A 486 -12.63 18.63 18.38
N SER A 487 -13.51 19.02 17.44
CA SER A 487 -14.95 18.84 17.59
C SER A 487 -15.33 17.35 17.71
N ALA A 488 -14.66 16.47 16.97
CA ALA A 488 -14.89 15.03 17.02
C ALA A 488 -14.50 14.42 18.37
N VAL A 489 -13.38 14.87 18.94
CA VAL A 489 -12.93 14.47 20.28
C VAL A 489 -13.92 14.95 21.35
N LEU A 490 -14.37 16.21 21.28
CA LEU A 490 -15.38 16.75 22.21
C LEU A 490 -16.72 15.99 22.12
N LEU A 491 -17.15 15.64 20.91
CA LEU A 491 -18.36 14.87 20.68
C LEU A 491 -18.25 13.43 21.24
N ARG A 492 -17.07 12.80 21.11
CA ARG A 492 -16.79 11.49 21.73
C ARG A 492 -16.87 11.59 23.25
N ALA A 493 -16.19 12.57 23.85
CA ALA A 493 -16.17 12.76 25.30
C ALA A 493 -17.58 12.93 25.89
N ARG A 494 -18.47 13.69 25.22
CA ARG A 494 -19.87 13.83 25.64
C ARG A 494 -20.68 12.54 25.56
N ARG A 495 -20.40 11.67 24.59
CA ARG A 495 -21.09 10.37 24.43
C ARG A 495 -20.60 9.31 25.42
N SER A 496 -19.40 9.47 25.94
CA SER A 496 -18.78 8.57 26.93
C SER A 496 -19.06 8.98 28.38
N ALA A 497 -19.72 10.11 28.63
CA ALA A 497 -20.15 10.49 29.97
C ALA A 497 -21.28 9.55 30.44
N PRO A 498 -21.15 8.90 31.62
CA PRO A 498 -22.19 8.00 32.12
C PRO A 498 -23.48 8.79 32.35
N ALA A 499 -24.58 8.30 31.79
CA ALA A 499 -25.91 8.79 32.13
C ALA A 499 -26.09 8.66 33.65
N HIS A 500 -26.44 9.76 34.32
CA HIS A 500 -26.81 9.75 35.73
C HIS A 500 -27.88 8.67 35.96
N GLN A 501 -27.51 7.59 36.65
CA GLN A 501 -28.48 6.67 37.24
C GLN A 501 -29.17 7.40 38.40
N PRO A 502 -30.51 7.39 38.49
CA PRO A 502 -31.18 7.87 39.69
C PRO A 502 -30.85 6.94 40.86
N LEU A 503 -30.61 7.52 42.05
CA LEU A 503 -30.33 6.80 43.29
C LEU A 503 -31.41 5.73 43.54
N ALA A 504 -31.02 4.46 43.48
CA ALA A 504 -31.83 3.37 43.99
C ALA A 504 -31.70 3.32 45.52
N SER A 505 -32.83 3.53 46.20
CA SER A 505 -33.03 3.33 47.62
C SER A 505 -32.77 1.88 48.05
N THR A 506 -32.07 1.73 49.18
CA THR A 506 -32.04 0.62 50.18
C THR A 506 -32.50 -0.79 49.77
N PRO A 507 -31.72 -1.85 50.09
CA PRO A 507 -32.12 -3.23 49.85
C PRO A 507 -33.07 -3.71 50.95
N THR A 508 -34.30 -4.03 50.59
CA THR A 508 -35.22 -4.81 51.44
C THR A 508 -35.05 -6.28 51.12
N ILE A 509 -34.71 -7.06 52.14
CA ILE A 509 -34.71 -8.52 52.13
C ILE A 509 -36.15 -9.01 51.92
N ALA A 510 -36.40 -9.81 50.89
CA ALA A 510 -37.57 -10.67 50.83
C ALA A 510 -37.34 -11.92 49.96
N THR A 511 -37.66 -13.03 50.59
CA THR A 511 -37.59 -14.44 50.26
C THR A 511 -38.62 -14.88 49.20
N THR A 512 -38.24 -15.90 48.43
CA THR A 512 -39.10 -16.92 47.74
C THR A 512 -40.05 -16.48 46.62
N ALA A 513 -39.85 -17.03 45.41
CA ALA A 513 -40.80 -17.94 44.75
C ALA A 513 -40.31 -18.38 43.36
N GLN A 514 -40.51 -19.67 43.07
CA GLN A 514 -40.32 -20.31 41.78
C GLN A 514 -41.33 -19.80 40.74
N SER A 515 -40.92 -19.60 39.48
CA SER A 515 -41.73 -19.97 38.30
C SER A 515 -40.97 -19.76 36.98
N THR A 516 -40.84 -20.87 36.24
CA THR A 516 -40.94 -20.99 34.76
C THR A 516 -40.12 -20.04 33.87
N VAL A 517 -39.01 -20.56 33.35
CA VAL A 517 -38.38 -20.11 32.11
C VAL A 517 -39.03 -20.87 30.95
N GLU A 518 -39.80 -20.17 30.13
CA GLU A 518 -40.12 -20.59 28.77
C GLU A 518 -39.37 -19.69 27.77
N GLY A 519 -38.70 -20.33 26.81
CA GLY A 519 -38.53 -19.79 25.47
C GLY A 519 -37.21 -19.10 25.16
N LEU A 520 -36.19 -19.88 24.77
CA LEU A 520 -35.40 -19.57 23.56
C LEU A 520 -34.70 -20.82 23.03
N ASN A 521 -35.23 -21.30 21.91
CA ASN A 521 -34.74 -22.38 21.08
C ASN A 521 -33.24 -22.25 20.76
N VAL A 522 -32.45 -23.23 21.18
CA VAL A 522 -31.18 -23.59 20.55
C VAL A 522 -31.30 -25.06 20.13
N GLY A 523 -31.26 -25.30 18.82
CA GLY A 523 -31.34 -26.64 18.23
C GLY A 523 -30.14 -27.53 18.60
N PRO A 524 -30.28 -28.86 18.52
CA PRO A 524 -29.47 -29.81 19.27
C PRO A 524 -28.16 -30.17 18.55
N GLY A 525 -27.10 -30.38 19.32
CA GLY A 525 -25.82 -30.87 18.80
C GLY A 525 -24.78 -31.15 19.88
N ASN A 526 -25.01 -32.22 20.65
CA ASN A 526 -24.04 -32.98 21.45
C ASN A 526 -23.22 -32.24 22.52
N HIS A 527 -23.88 -31.94 23.64
CA HIS A 527 -23.19 -31.88 24.94
C HIS A 527 -22.85 -33.31 25.39
N VAL A 528 -21.56 -33.64 25.37
CA VAL A 528 -21.03 -34.75 26.19
C VAL A 528 -21.16 -34.32 27.64
N SER A 529 -21.81 -35.17 28.42
CA SER A 529 -22.07 -35.01 29.85
C SER A 529 -20.79 -34.82 30.65
N GLN A 530 -20.71 -33.72 31.40
CA GLN A 530 -19.77 -33.59 32.50
C GLN A 530 -20.20 -34.55 33.61
N ARG A 531 -19.56 -35.71 33.70
CA ARG A 531 -19.45 -36.44 34.97
C ARG A 531 -18.39 -35.74 35.81
N GLY A 532 -18.75 -35.39 37.04
CA GLY A 532 -17.80 -34.95 38.05
C GLY A 532 -16.71 -36.00 38.23
N VAL A 533 -15.47 -35.59 38.00
CA VAL A 533 -14.27 -36.30 38.41
C VAL A 533 -13.78 -35.56 39.65
N GLU A 534 -13.82 -36.22 40.81
CA GLU A 534 -13.17 -35.71 42.01
C GLU A 534 -11.65 -35.56 41.81
N PRO A 535 -11.01 -34.57 42.45
CA PRO A 535 -9.62 -34.18 42.17
C PRO A 535 -8.63 -35.16 42.81
N SER A 536 -8.20 -36.18 42.06
CA SER A 536 -7.13 -37.09 42.50
C SER A 536 -5.76 -36.81 41.86
N ALA A 537 -5.65 -35.81 40.97
CA ALA A 537 -4.37 -35.42 40.39
C ALA A 537 -3.64 -34.39 41.29
N PRO A 538 -2.31 -34.42 41.43
CA PRO A 538 -1.61 -33.34 42.10
C PRO A 538 -1.72 -32.04 41.30
N ALA A 539 -1.73 -30.91 42.02
CA ALA A 539 -1.73 -29.58 41.40
C ALA A 539 -0.43 -29.38 40.59
N PRO A 540 -0.47 -28.77 39.40
CA PRO A 540 0.70 -28.68 38.53
C PRO A 540 1.82 -27.86 39.20
N VAL A 541 3.04 -28.39 39.19
CA VAL A 541 4.22 -27.69 39.70
C VAL A 541 4.90 -26.97 38.53
N PHE A 542 5.21 -25.68 38.67
CA PHE A 542 5.94 -24.93 37.66
C PHE A 542 7.42 -24.74 38.03
N SER A 543 8.31 -24.81 37.06
CA SER A 543 9.68 -24.27 37.19
C SER A 543 9.85 -23.08 36.26
N ILE A 544 10.17 -21.93 36.83
CA ILE A 544 10.42 -20.70 36.07
C ILE A 544 11.92 -20.59 35.84
N VAL A 545 12.34 -20.67 34.58
CA VAL A 545 13.76 -20.60 34.18
C VAL A 545 14.06 -19.21 33.65
N ILE A 546 14.97 -18.50 34.33
CA ILE A 546 15.38 -17.14 33.99
C ILE A 546 16.87 -17.11 33.66
N PRO A 547 17.25 -17.00 32.37
CA PRO A 547 18.64 -16.81 31.98
C PRO A 547 19.09 -15.37 32.27
N VAL A 548 20.26 -15.21 32.88
CA VAL A 548 20.79 -13.93 33.36
C VAL A 548 22.19 -13.72 32.78
N PHE A 549 22.35 -12.68 31.97
CA PHE A 549 23.65 -12.21 31.50
C PHE A 549 23.70 -10.68 31.45
N ASN A 550 24.44 -10.07 32.37
CA ASN A 550 24.58 -8.61 32.49
C ASN A 550 23.24 -7.84 32.62
N MET A 551 22.36 -8.30 33.53
CA MET A 551 20.99 -7.79 33.70
C MET A 551 20.71 -7.18 35.09
N ALA A 552 21.74 -6.88 35.88
CA ALA A 552 21.60 -6.42 37.27
C ALA A 552 20.65 -5.22 37.43
N ARG A 553 20.61 -4.33 36.43
CA ARG A 553 19.80 -3.10 36.44
C ARG A 553 18.32 -3.29 36.08
N VAL A 554 17.97 -4.39 35.42
CA VAL A 554 16.63 -4.58 34.83
C VAL A 554 15.89 -5.80 35.37
N MET A 555 16.62 -6.77 35.94
CA MET A 555 16.02 -8.04 36.36
C MET A 555 15.10 -7.96 37.58
N GLN A 556 15.21 -6.90 38.40
CA GLN A 556 14.39 -6.79 39.61
C GLN A 556 12.89 -6.90 39.32
N ARG A 557 12.43 -6.27 38.23
CA ARG A 557 11.02 -6.29 37.83
C ARG A 557 10.55 -7.70 37.45
N SER A 558 11.40 -8.45 36.74
CA SER A 558 11.14 -9.84 36.36
C SER A 558 10.94 -10.69 37.62
N ILE A 559 11.85 -10.56 38.57
CA ILE A 559 11.83 -11.28 39.84
C ILE A 559 10.62 -10.90 40.70
N ASP A 560 10.31 -9.62 40.85
CA ASP A 560 9.15 -9.15 41.62
C ASP A 560 7.84 -9.73 41.06
N SER A 561 7.73 -9.83 39.73
CA SER A 561 6.56 -10.41 39.06
C SER A 561 6.38 -11.91 39.33
N VAL A 562 7.49 -12.61 39.52
CA VAL A 562 7.52 -14.06 39.80
C VAL A 562 7.26 -14.33 41.27
N ILE A 563 7.92 -13.62 42.18
CA ILE A 563 7.73 -13.80 43.63
C ILE A 563 6.30 -13.43 44.03
N GLY A 564 5.71 -12.43 43.36
CA GLY A 564 4.34 -11.96 43.58
C GLY A 564 3.23 -12.85 42.99
N GLN A 565 3.55 -13.98 42.35
CA GLN A 565 2.54 -14.87 41.77
C GLN A 565 1.55 -15.35 42.84
N SER A 566 0.26 -15.33 42.48
CA SER A 566 -0.84 -15.79 43.35
C SER A 566 -0.82 -17.30 43.61
N TYR A 567 -0.33 -18.09 42.65
CA TYR A 567 -0.15 -19.53 42.78
C TYR A 567 1.21 -19.85 43.42
N GLN A 568 1.25 -20.68 44.47
CA GLN A 568 2.46 -20.86 45.30
C GLN A 568 3.31 -22.10 44.96
N ASN A 569 2.81 -23.02 44.13
CA ASN A 569 3.48 -24.29 43.85
C ASN A 569 4.43 -24.16 42.64
N PHE A 570 5.54 -23.45 42.84
CA PHE A 570 6.56 -23.25 41.82
C PHE A 570 7.97 -23.12 42.41
N GLU A 571 8.98 -23.32 41.57
CA GLU A 571 10.37 -22.96 41.83
C GLU A 571 10.89 -21.98 40.77
N VAL A 572 11.97 -21.28 41.08
CA VAL A 572 12.65 -20.36 40.17
C VAL A 572 14.11 -20.76 40.04
N ILE A 573 14.60 -20.84 38.81
CA ILE A 573 15.98 -21.19 38.50
C ILE A 573 16.60 -20.00 37.76
N LEU A 574 17.46 -19.27 38.46
CA LEU A 574 18.24 -18.18 37.89
C LEU A 574 19.54 -18.75 37.35
N VAL A 575 19.72 -18.71 36.03
CA VAL A 575 20.94 -19.22 35.37
C VAL A 575 21.83 -18.05 34.99
N ASN A 576 22.83 -17.76 35.83
CA ASN A 576 23.85 -16.77 35.52
C ASN A 576 24.85 -17.32 34.50
N ASP A 577 24.76 -16.82 33.26
CA ASP A 577 25.55 -17.24 32.11
C ASP A 577 26.88 -16.46 32.01
N GLY A 578 27.65 -16.46 33.09
CA GLY A 578 28.96 -15.83 33.14
C GLY A 578 28.92 -14.29 33.09
N SER A 579 27.95 -13.67 33.78
CA SER A 579 27.84 -12.20 33.86
C SER A 579 29.13 -11.57 34.40
N THR A 580 29.48 -10.43 33.81
CA THR A 580 30.66 -9.62 34.17
C THR A 580 30.31 -8.42 35.04
N ASP A 581 29.01 -8.15 35.23
CA ASP A 581 28.49 -7.12 36.13
C ASP A 581 28.04 -7.73 37.48
N GLU A 582 27.26 -6.99 38.25
CA GLU A 582 26.76 -7.43 39.56
C GLU A 582 25.65 -8.50 39.50
N SER A 583 25.24 -8.97 38.32
CA SER A 583 24.08 -9.88 38.18
C SER A 583 24.27 -11.19 38.95
N GLY A 584 25.50 -11.74 38.96
CA GLY A 584 25.79 -12.96 39.70
C GLY A 584 25.53 -12.80 41.21
N ALA A 585 26.01 -11.72 41.80
CA ALA A 585 25.79 -11.42 43.22
C ALA A 585 24.31 -11.13 43.53
N VAL A 586 23.56 -10.56 42.57
CA VAL A 586 22.11 -10.39 42.69
C VAL A 586 21.41 -11.75 42.75
N CYS A 587 21.79 -12.70 41.88
CA CYS A 587 21.23 -14.06 41.90
C CYS A 587 21.46 -14.76 43.25
N ASP A 588 22.67 -14.71 43.79
CA ASP A 588 23.00 -15.33 45.09
C ASP A 588 22.17 -14.75 46.24
N ARG A 589 22.01 -13.42 46.25
CA ARG A 589 21.21 -12.73 47.26
C ARG A 589 19.74 -13.11 47.18
N LEU A 590 19.18 -13.23 45.97
CA LEU A 590 17.79 -13.64 45.78
C LEU A 590 17.56 -15.10 46.21
N ALA A 591 18.47 -16.01 45.85
CA ALA A 591 18.43 -17.41 46.28
C ALA A 591 18.53 -17.58 47.81
N SER A 592 19.27 -16.68 48.47
CA SER A 592 19.36 -16.65 49.94
C SER A 592 18.10 -16.09 50.62
N ALA A 593 17.33 -15.27 49.91
CA ALA A 593 16.17 -14.56 50.46
C ALA A 593 14.85 -15.32 50.31
N ASP A 594 14.70 -16.14 49.27
CA ASP A 594 13.49 -16.94 49.02
C ASP A 594 13.86 -18.40 48.72
N PRO A 595 13.40 -19.38 49.52
CA PRO A 595 13.76 -20.79 49.37
C PRO A 595 13.24 -21.43 48.07
N ARG A 596 12.33 -20.76 47.34
CA ARG A 596 11.87 -21.21 46.02
C ARG A 596 12.88 -20.89 44.91
N ILE A 597 13.86 -20.02 45.17
CA ILE A 597 14.81 -19.52 44.18
C ILE A 597 16.14 -20.26 44.31
N ARG A 598 16.64 -20.77 43.18
CA ARG A 598 17.96 -21.40 43.06
C ARG A 598 18.79 -20.64 42.02
N ALA A 599 20.01 -20.26 42.39
CA ALA A 599 20.98 -19.68 41.48
C ALA A 599 21.93 -20.77 40.95
N VAL A 600 22.16 -20.79 39.64
CA VAL A 600 23.11 -21.69 38.96
C VAL A 600 24.04 -20.83 38.13
N HIS A 601 25.35 -21.02 38.33
CA HIS A 601 26.39 -20.22 37.67
C HIS A 601 27.15 -21.10 36.68
N LYS A 602 27.37 -20.59 35.47
CA LYS A 602 28.15 -21.25 34.42
C LYS A 602 29.04 -20.23 33.71
N GLU A 603 30.03 -20.71 32.97
CA GLU A 603 30.73 -19.88 31.98
C GLU A 603 29.79 -19.47 30.85
N ASN A 604 29.98 -18.28 30.27
CA ASN A 604 29.10 -17.75 29.22
C ASN A 604 29.08 -18.67 27.99
N GLY A 605 27.90 -19.23 27.70
CA GLY A 605 27.62 -20.05 26.52
C GLY A 605 26.50 -19.50 25.65
N GLY A 606 25.93 -18.34 26.00
CA GLY A 606 24.79 -17.73 25.34
C GLY A 606 23.43 -18.20 25.86
N LEU A 607 22.39 -17.52 25.38
CA LEU A 607 21.00 -17.67 25.84
C LEU A 607 20.47 -19.11 25.76
N SER A 608 20.70 -19.81 24.65
CA SER A 608 20.32 -21.23 24.48
C SER A 608 20.96 -22.12 25.55
N SER A 609 22.26 -21.93 25.82
CA SER A 609 23.03 -22.71 26.81
C SER A 609 22.49 -22.49 28.23
N ALA A 610 22.16 -21.24 28.57
CA ALA A 610 21.55 -20.89 29.85
C ALA A 610 20.15 -21.52 30.03
N ARG A 611 19.29 -21.45 29.00
CA ARG A 611 17.95 -22.07 29.02
C ARG A 611 18.04 -23.59 29.16
N ASN A 612 18.92 -24.24 28.42
CA ASN A 612 19.15 -25.69 28.50
C ASN A 612 19.56 -26.12 29.92
N LEU A 613 20.53 -25.44 30.52
CA LEU A 613 20.96 -25.73 31.89
C LEU A 613 19.82 -25.52 32.91
N GLY A 614 19.02 -24.47 32.72
CA GLY A 614 17.86 -24.21 33.58
C GLY A 614 16.81 -25.32 33.50
N VAL A 615 16.47 -25.78 32.29
CA VAL A 615 15.53 -26.90 32.08
C VAL A 615 16.06 -28.20 32.70
N GLN A 616 17.36 -28.47 32.61
CA GLN A 616 17.97 -29.65 33.24
C GLN A 616 17.84 -29.63 34.77
N ASN A 617 17.93 -28.45 35.39
CA ASN A 617 17.86 -28.27 36.83
C ASN A 617 16.42 -28.15 37.37
N ALA A 618 15.44 -27.99 36.48
CA ALA A 618 14.02 -27.92 36.82
C ALA A 618 13.51 -29.26 37.35
N THR A 619 12.53 -29.18 38.26
CA THR A 619 11.84 -30.32 38.90
C THR A 619 10.33 -30.25 38.72
N GLY A 620 9.78 -29.09 38.33
CA GLY A 620 8.38 -28.89 38.03
C GLY A 620 7.91 -29.62 36.78
N GLU A 621 6.62 -29.94 36.73
CA GLU A 621 5.98 -30.62 35.60
C GLU A 621 5.97 -29.73 34.35
N TYR A 622 5.74 -28.43 34.53
CA TYR A 622 5.70 -27.44 33.45
C TYR A 622 6.79 -26.39 33.61
N ILE A 623 7.42 -26.03 32.49
CA ILE A 623 8.47 -25.03 32.43
C ILE A 623 7.91 -23.71 31.89
N VAL A 624 8.20 -22.64 32.60
CA VAL A 624 7.97 -21.26 32.15
C VAL A 624 9.33 -20.65 31.86
N LEU A 625 9.59 -20.33 30.60
CA LEU A 625 10.77 -19.55 30.23
C LEU A 625 10.43 -18.07 30.41
N LEU A 626 11.28 -17.33 31.11
CA LEU A 626 11.11 -15.89 31.32
C LEU A 626 12.44 -15.19 31.12
N ASP A 627 12.50 -14.25 30.17
CA ASP A 627 13.71 -13.45 29.97
C ASP A 627 13.86 -12.42 31.11
N ALA A 628 15.10 -12.16 31.51
CA ALA A 628 15.38 -11.35 32.70
C ALA A 628 14.96 -9.87 32.56
N ASP A 629 14.74 -9.35 31.36
CA ASP A 629 14.23 -7.99 31.12
C ASP A 629 12.70 -7.90 30.94
N ASP A 630 12.02 -9.05 30.96
CA ASP A 630 10.57 -9.19 30.82
C ASP A 630 9.89 -9.50 32.15
N TRP A 631 8.55 -9.50 32.20
CA TRP A 631 7.76 -9.89 33.38
C TRP A 631 6.44 -10.56 33.01
N ILE A 632 5.80 -11.19 33.99
CA ILE A 632 4.50 -11.86 33.84
C ILE A 632 3.43 -11.27 34.76
N GLU A 633 2.16 -11.42 34.41
CA GLU A 633 1.01 -10.97 35.21
C GLU A 633 0.86 -11.80 36.50
N LEU A 634 0.35 -11.19 37.59
CA LEU A 634 0.29 -11.79 38.94
C LEU A 634 -0.55 -13.09 39.05
N ASP A 635 -1.53 -13.26 38.15
CA ASP A 635 -2.41 -14.41 38.06
C ASP A 635 -1.95 -15.45 37.04
N THR A 636 -0.81 -15.24 36.38
CA THR A 636 -0.28 -16.12 35.32
C THR A 636 -0.28 -17.58 35.72
N LEU A 637 0.42 -17.94 36.79
CA LEU A 637 0.54 -19.34 37.19
C LEU A 637 -0.81 -19.94 37.61
N ALA A 638 -1.68 -19.15 38.24
CA ALA A 638 -3.00 -19.61 38.69
C ALA A 638 -3.93 -19.91 37.49
N THR A 639 -4.00 -18.99 36.53
CA THR A 639 -4.78 -19.16 35.29
C THR A 639 -4.28 -20.36 34.49
N PHE A 640 -2.96 -20.50 34.34
CA PHE A 640 -2.39 -21.63 33.62
C PHE A 640 -2.60 -22.96 34.36
N ALA A 641 -2.51 -22.97 35.70
CA ALA A 641 -2.79 -24.16 36.50
C ALA A 641 -4.23 -24.67 36.28
N GLU A 642 -5.21 -23.76 36.24
CA GLU A 642 -6.62 -24.10 35.97
C GLU A 642 -6.79 -24.74 34.58
N GLN A 643 -6.20 -24.13 33.55
CA GLN A 643 -6.29 -24.61 32.18
C GLN A 643 -5.55 -25.95 31.99
N ILE A 644 -4.38 -26.10 32.61
CA ILE A 644 -3.62 -27.36 32.62
C ILE A 644 -4.40 -28.45 33.36
N TRP A 645 -5.06 -28.11 34.47
CA TRP A 645 -5.88 -29.05 35.20
C TRP A 645 -7.05 -29.57 34.34
N ALA A 646 -7.72 -28.67 33.62
CA ALA A 646 -8.88 -29.00 32.78
C ALA A 646 -8.54 -29.78 31.51
N HIS A 647 -7.38 -29.50 30.89
CA HIS A 647 -7.08 -29.99 29.53
C HIS A 647 -5.81 -30.85 29.43
N ARG A 648 -4.92 -30.79 30.43
CA ARG A 648 -3.63 -31.49 30.50
C ARG A 648 -2.79 -31.43 29.21
N PRO A 649 -2.64 -30.27 28.56
CA PRO A 649 -1.94 -30.18 27.28
C PRO A 649 -0.43 -30.37 27.46
N ASP A 650 0.27 -30.81 26.41
CA ASP A 650 1.73 -30.90 26.40
C ASP A 650 2.36 -29.50 26.42
N CYS A 651 1.68 -28.55 25.77
CA CYS A 651 2.08 -27.15 25.72
C CYS A 651 0.84 -26.25 25.79
N ILE A 652 0.95 -25.14 26.51
CA ILE A 652 -0.06 -24.09 26.57
C ILE A 652 0.57 -22.74 26.21
N ARG A 653 -0.14 -21.96 25.41
CA ARG A 653 0.31 -20.66 24.92
C ARG A 653 -0.76 -19.60 25.19
N GLY A 654 -0.34 -18.52 25.83
CA GLY A 654 -1.14 -17.31 25.98
C GLY A 654 -0.75 -16.21 24.97
N ASN A 655 -1.26 -15.01 25.25
CA ASN A 655 -0.97 -13.80 24.52
C ASN A 655 0.01 -12.93 25.32
N PHE A 656 0.49 -11.83 24.74
CA PHE A 656 1.49 -10.98 25.38
C PHE A 656 1.26 -9.49 25.11
N VAL A 657 2.02 -8.65 25.81
CA VAL A 657 2.02 -7.20 25.71
C VAL A 657 3.43 -6.74 25.40
N ILE A 658 3.60 -5.93 24.36
CA ILE A 658 4.87 -5.26 24.08
C ILE A 658 4.91 -4.00 24.94
N SER A 659 5.82 -3.97 25.91
CA SER A 659 5.90 -2.94 26.92
C SER A 659 7.10 -2.03 26.68
N SER A 660 6.95 -0.74 26.93
CA SER A 660 8.01 0.26 26.68
C SER A 660 7.86 1.47 27.60
N SER A 661 8.86 2.34 27.66
CA SER A 661 8.73 3.65 28.34
C SER A 661 7.61 4.53 27.76
N SER A 662 7.22 4.30 26.51
CA SER A 662 6.12 5.01 25.83
C SER A 662 4.73 4.39 26.04
N GLY A 663 4.64 3.31 26.82
CA GLY A 663 3.40 2.58 27.11
C GLY A 663 3.37 1.17 26.52
N ASP A 664 2.26 0.49 26.80
CA ASP A 664 2.06 -0.94 26.56
C ASP A 664 1.17 -1.19 25.34
N ILE A 665 1.57 -2.12 24.48
CA ILE A 665 0.90 -2.48 23.25
C ILE A 665 0.46 -3.95 23.33
N PRO A 666 -0.84 -4.24 23.53
CA PRO A 666 -1.31 -5.62 23.57
C PRO A 666 -1.17 -6.27 22.20
N HIS A 667 -0.59 -7.45 22.17
CA HIS A 667 -0.64 -8.32 21.01
C HIS A 667 -2.04 -8.92 20.88
N GLN A 668 -2.48 -9.18 19.66
CA GLN A 668 -3.73 -9.90 19.38
C GLN A 668 -3.39 -11.13 18.56
N LEU A 669 -3.68 -12.30 19.13
CA LEU A 669 -3.52 -13.59 18.48
C LEU A 669 -4.30 -13.62 17.15
N SER A 670 -3.64 -13.98 16.05
CA SER A 670 -4.34 -14.29 14.79
C SER A 670 -4.86 -15.73 14.71
N ILE A 671 -4.53 -16.54 15.71
CA ILE A 671 -4.90 -17.95 15.82
C ILE A 671 -6.07 -18.06 16.81
N GLU A 672 -7.07 -18.86 16.46
CA GLU A 672 -8.23 -19.10 17.32
C GLU A 672 -7.82 -19.74 18.66
N THR A 673 -8.53 -19.37 19.73
CA THR A 673 -8.35 -20.02 21.03
C THR A 673 -8.96 -21.41 21.00
N GLY A 674 -8.28 -22.38 21.63
CA GLY A 674 -8.78 -23.73 21.75
C GLY A 674 -7.67 -24.77 21.88
N LEU A 675 -8.09 -26.02 22.08
CA LEU A 675 -7.21 -27.17 22.16
C LEU A 675 -6.98 -27.75 20.76
N TYR A 676 -5.71 -27.75 20.34
CA TYR A 676 -5.26 -28.31 19.07
C TYR A 676 -4.67 -29.70 19.32
N LEU A 677 -5.37 -30.72 18.83
CA LEU A 677 -4.96 -32.13 18.86
C LEU A 677 -4.64 -32.60 17.44
N THR A 678 -3.85 -33.68 17.32
CA THR A 678 -3.42 -34.35 16.07
C THR A 678 -2.30 -33.64 15.30
N SER A 679 -1.36 -34.43 14.78
CA SER A 679 -0.15 -33.95 14.11
C SER A 679 -0.44 -33.10 12.87
N SER A 680 -1.59 -33.28 12.20
CA SER A 680 -1.99 -32.48 11.04
C SER A 680 -2.48 -31.08 11.40
N LYS A 681 -3.25 -30.93 12.49
CA LYS A 681 -3.68 -29.60 12.99
C LYS A 681 -2.51 -28.84 13.61
N LEU A 682 -1.63 -29.53 14.34
CA LEU A 682 -0.41 -28.95 14.87
C LEU A 682 0.55 -28.52 13.75
N TYR A 683 0.63 -29.29 12.66
CA TYR A 683 1.36 -28.86 11.48
C TYR A 683 0.74 -27.62 10.82
N ALA A 684 -0.60 -27.59 10.67
CA ALA A 684 -1.28 -26.40 10.15
C ALA A 684 -1.04 -25.18 11.06
N LEU A 685 -0.98 -25.40 12.37
CA LEU A 685 -0.66 -24.40 13.38
C LEU A 685 0.79 -23.90 13.23
N ALA A 686 1.79 -24.80 13.20
CA ALA A 686 3.20 -24.47 12.98
C ALA A 686 3.43 -23.77 11.63
N LYS A 687 2.72 -24.20 10.59
CA LYS A 687 2.66 -23.52 9.29
C LYS A 687 2.02 -22.14 9.40
N GLY A 688 0.98 -21.99 10.22
CA GLY A 688 0.38 -20.70 10.56
C GLY A 688 1.41 -19.76 11.19
N PHE A 689 2.17 -20.21 12.20
CA PHE A 689 3.22 -19.43 12.84
C PHE A 689 4.30 -18.97 11.86
N THR A 690 4.76 -19.90 11.01
CA THR A 690 5.79 -19.60 9.99
C THR A 690 5.29 -18.72 8.84
N GLN A 691 4.01 -18.81 8.44
CA GLN A 691 3.46 -18.05 7.32
C GLN A 691 2.85 -16.70 7.72
N ALA A 692 2.24 -16.61 8.91
CA ALA A 692 1.55 -15.41 9.40
C ALA A 692 2.50 -14.41 10.06
N LEU A 693 3.80 -14.74 10.22
CA LEU A 693 4.78 -13.97 11.00
C LEU A 693 4.32 -13.77 12.45
N GLU A 694 3.57 -14.74 13.00
CA GLU A 694 3.23 -14.72 14.42
C GLU A 694 4.52 -14.80 15.25
N PRO A 695 4.66 -13.96 16.29
CA PRO A 695 5.82 -13.98 17.17
C PRO A 695 6.01 -15.40 17.74
N SER A 696 7.08 -16.06 17.30
CA SER A 696 7.46 -17.42 17.70
C SER A 696 8.56 -17.34 18.76
N TYR A 697 8.27 -16.65 19.87
CA TYR A 697 9.16 -16.52 21.01
C TYR A 697 8.93 -17.70 21.96
N ALA A 698 10.01 -18.34 22.40
CA ALA A 698 9.91 -19.49 23.29
C ALA A 698 9.23 -19.17 24.64
N PRO A 699 9.43 -17.98 25.27
CA PRO A 699 8.74 -17.60 26.51
C PRO A 699 7.20 -17.58 26.46
N LEU A 700 6.61 -17.54 25.25
CA LEU A 700 5.16 -17.56 25.09
C LEU A 700 4.54 -18.96 25.23
N PHE A 701 5.36 -20.01 25.30
CA PHE A 701 4.95 -21.41 25.35
C PHE A 701 5.36 -22.04 26.68
N ILE A 702 4.39 -22.31 27.55
CA ILE A 702 4.60 -23.07 28.78
C ILE A 702 4.43 -24.54 28.43
N SER A 703 5.50 -25.31 28.61
CA SER A 703 5.62 -26.67 28.06
C SER A 703 5.95 -27.68 29.15
N ARG A 704 5.54 -28.94 28.97
CA ARG A 704 5.98 -30.04 29.83
C ARG A 704 7.51 -30.13 29.85
N ARG A 705 8.08 -30.32 31.02
CA ARG A 705 9.52 -30.45 31.23
C ARG A 705 10.15 -31.55 30.39
N GLU A 706 9.52 -32.72 30.33
CA GLU A 706 10.02 -33.87 29.56
C GLU A 706 10.19 -33.53 28.08
N THR A 707 9.27 -32.75 27.50
CA THR A 707 9.38 -32.30 26.11
C THR A 707 10.59 -31.40 25.89
N LEU A 708 10.88 -30.49 26.83
CA LEU A 708 12.05 -29.60 26.75
C LEU A 708 13.38 -30.33 26.98
N LEU A 709 13.39 -31.40 27.78
CA LEU A 709 14.58 -32.23 27.98
C LEU A 709 14.94 -33.03 26.71
N GLU A 710 13.93 -33.49 25.97
CA GLU A 710 14.13 -34.20 24.71
C GLU A 710 14.42 -33.27 23.52
N LEU A 711 14.11 -31.98 23.66
CA LEU A 711 14.30 -30.96 22.63
C LEU A 711 15.06 -29.76 23.22
N PRO A 712 16.39 -29.87 23.42
CA PRO A 712 17.19 -28.74 23.87
C PRO A 712 17.27 -27.66 22.79
N PHE A 713 17.49 -26.40 23.20
CA PHE A 713 17.82 -25.31 22.29
C PHE A 713 19.18 -25.56 21.65
N ASP A 714 19.29 -25.27 20.35
CA ASP A 714 20.56 -25.36 19.64
C ASP A 714 21.50 -24.21 20.07
N GLU A 715 22.59 -24.56 20.75
CA GLU A 715 23.58 -23.60 21.26
C GLU A 715 24.47 -23.01 20.16
N THR A 716 24.47 -23.59 18.96
CA THR A 716 25.22 -23.08 17.81
C THR A 716 24.51 -21.91 17.13
N ILE A 717 23.24 -21.68 17.43
CA ILE A 717 22.40 -20.66 16.81
C ILE A 717 22.37 -19.41 17.67
N PRO A 718 23.03 -18.31 17.24
CA PRO A 718 23.15 -17.11 18.06
C PRO A 718 21.93 -16.17 17.97
N PHE A 719 21.03 -16.41 17.01
CA PHE A 719 19.91 -15.53 16.73
C PHE A 719 18.80 -16.27 15.97
N LEU A 720 17.54 -16.08 16.39
CA LEU A 720 16.34 -16.81 15.93
C LEU A 720 16.26 -18.28 16.39
N GLU A 721 17.04 -18.62 17.40
CA GLU A 721 16.98 -19.88 18.14
C GLU A 721 15.55 -20.18 18.63
N ASP A 722 14.83 -19.17 19.15
CA ASP A 722 13.42 -19.28 19.56
C ASP A 722 12.50 -19.78 18.44
N SER A 723 12.68 -19.23 17.23
CA SER A 723 11.81 -19.55 16.11
C SER A 723 12.04 -20.96 15.58
N LEU A 724 13.30 -21.42 15.59
CA LEU A 724 13.61 -22.81 15.27
C LEU A 724 13.04 -23.73 16.35
N PHE A 725 13.30 -23.42 17.62
CA PHE A 725 12.86 -24.20 18.77
C PHE A 725 11.33 -24.36 18.79
N VAL A 726 10.54 -23.28 18.66
CA VAL A 726 9.07 -23.34 18.64
C VAL A 726 8.56 -24.19 17.47
N SER A 727 9.20 -24.10 16.30
CA SER A 727 8.84 -24.93 15.14
C SER A 727 9.12 -26.42 15.39
N GLN A 728 10.21 -26.76 16.08
CA GLN A 728 10.51 -28.13 16.48
C GLN A 728 9.55 -28.62 17.58
N LEU A 729 9.27 -27.78 18.58
CA LEU A 729 8.38 -28.06 19.70
C LEU A 729 6.98 -28.42 19.20
N LEU A 730 6.38 -27.57 18.35
CA LEU A 730 5.02 -27.77 17.83
C LEU A 730 4.87 -29.04 16.97
N ARG A 731 5.98 -29.59 16.45
CA ARG A 731 5.98 -30.86 15.71
C ARG A 731 6.13 -32.08 16.61
N ARG A 732 6.68 -31.91 17.82
CA ARG A 732 6.96 -33.00 18.76
C ARG A 732 5.82 -33.23 19.75
N VAL A 733 5.13 -32.16 20.15
CA VAL A 733 3.96 -32.26 21.04
C VAL A 733 2.75 -32.87 20.34
N THR A 734 1.83 -33.45 21.11
CA THR A 734 0.57 -34.03 20.62
C THR A 734 -0.63 -33.13 20.86
N SER A 735 -0.52 -32.21 21.82
CA SER A 735 -1.55 -31.27 22.20
C SER A 735 -1.01 -29.87 22.53
N VAL A 736 -1.63 -28.85 21.95
CA VAL A 736 -1.34 -27.44 22.25
C VAL A 736 -2.63 -26.72 22.60
N LEU A 737 -2.69 -26.10 23.78
CA LEU A 737 -3.81 -25.27 24.19
C LEU A 737 -3.47 -23.79 23.96
N ILE A 738 -4.32 -23.08 23.21
CA ILE A 738 -4.18 -21.64 22.97
C ILE A 738 -5.29 -20.90 23.73
N ILE A 739 -4.91 -19.95 24.58
CA ILE A 739 -5.83 -19.14 25.38
C ILE A 739 -5.64 -17.64 25.10
N ASP A 740 -6.72 -16.86 25.12
CA ASP A 740 -6.65 -15.39 24.98
C ASP A 740 -6.45 -14.73 26.35
N PHE A 741 -5.33 -15.05 26.98
CA PHE A 741 -4.91 -14.46 28.25
C PHE A 741 -3.54 -13.81 28.06
N ARG A 742 -3.45 -12.50 28.33
CA ARG A 742 -2.24 -11.70 28.11
C ARG A 742 -1.36 -11.76 29.35
N PHE A 743 -0.54 -12.79 29.43
CA PHE A 743 0.22 -13.09 30.65
C PHE A 743 1.64 -12.53 30.63
N TYR A 744 2.22 -12.34 29.44
CA TYR A 744 3.63 -12.02 29.28
C TYR A 744 3.83 -10.58 28.82
N HIS A 745 4.80 -9.88 29.39
CA HIS A 745 5.17 -8.54 28.97
C HIS A 745 6.58 -8.52 28.42
N TYR A 746 6.68 -8.29 27.12
CA TYR A 746 7.92 -8.17 26.38
C TYR A 746 8.44 -6.72 26.42
N TYR A 747 9.54 -6.45 27.11
CA TYR A 747 10.10 -5.13 27.27
C TYR A 747 11.05 -4.73 26.13
N VAL A 748 10.78 -3.59 25.51
CA VAL A 748 11.60 -3.09 24.40
C VAL A 748 12.74 -2.20 24.93
N ASN A 749 13.84 -2.80 25.38
CA ASN A 749 15.05 -2.06 25.80
C ASN A 749 15.87 -1.55 24.60
N THR A 750 16.50 -0.36 24.70
CA THR A 750 17.45 0.19 23.72
C THR A 750 18.83 -0.47 23.74
N GLU A 751 19.19 -1.16 24.83
CA GLU A 751 20.51 -1.77 25.04
C GLU A 751 20.58 -3.29 24.76
N GLY A 752 19.48 -3.90 24.32
CA GLY A 752 19.40 -5.36 24.15
C GLY A 752 20.40 -5.95 23.13
N MET A 753 20.83 -7.20 23.36
CA MET A 753 21.81 -7.92 22.52
C MET A 753 21.42 -7.98 21.04
N SER A 754 20.13 -8.09 20.76
CA SER A 754 19.54 -8.13 19.40
C SER A 754 19.52 -6.78 18.70
N LYS A 755 19.94 -5.68 19.34
CA LYS A 755 20.01 -4.31 18.79
C LYS A 755 21.43 -3.77 18.66
N ASN A 756 22.44 -4.46 19.18
CA ASN A 756 23.84 -4.08 19.00
C ASN A 756 24.23 -4.15 17.50
N PRO A 757 24.71 -3.04 16.90
CA PRO A 757 25.16 -3.00 15.51
C PRO A 757 26.32 -3.96 15.22
N ALA A 758 27.19 -4.22 16.21
CA ALA A 758 28.33 -5.14 16.07
C ALA A 758 27.89 -6.58 15.73
N ASN A 759 26.69 -6.97 16.17
CA ASN A 759 26.14 -8.30 15.92
C ASN A 759 25.38 -8.40 14.57
N PHE A 760 25.32 -7.33 13.77
CA PHE A 760 24.51 -7.30 12.54
C PHE A 760 24.88 -8.40 11.54
N HIS A 761 26.18 -8.54 11.23
CA HIS A 761 26.66 -9.54 10.27
C HIS A 761 26.34 -10.97 10.75
N ARG A 762 26.65 -11.28 12.02
CA ARG A 762 26.34 -12.56 12.68
C ARG A 762 24.85 -12.89 12.63
N ASN A 763 23.98 -11.90 12.89
CA ASN A 763 22.52 -12.10 12.88
C ASN A 763 21.99 -12.40 11.47
N VAL A 764 22.54 -11.76 10.43
CA VAL A 764 22.12 -12.02 9.04
C VAL A 764 22.52 -13.44 8.60
N LEU A 765 23.72 -13.90 8.95
CA LEU A 765 24.14 -15.28 8.68
C LEU A 765 23.26 -16.29 9.42
N SER A 766 22.94 -16.02 10.70
CA SER A 766 22.03 -16.86 11.50
C SER A 766 20.64 -16.98 10.87
N VAL A 767 20.10 -15.88 10.32
CA VAL A 767 18.80 -15.87 9.62
C VAL A 767 18.81 -16.80 8.40
N ALA A 768 19.88 -16.78 7.61
CA ALA A 768 20.02 -17.66 6.46
C ALA A 768 20.12 -19.14 6.90
N HIS A 769 20.92 -19.40 7.93
CA HIS A 769 21.12 -20.75 8.46
C HIS A 769 19.85 -21.36 9.07
N VAL A 770 19.18 -20.64 9.97
CA VAL A 770 17.89 -21.04 10.56
C VAL A 770 16.83 -21.24 9.48
N GLY A 771 16.79 -20.34 8.50
CA GLY A 771 15.86 -20.46 7.39
C GLY A 771 16.07 -21.74 6.56
N GLU A 772 17.32 -22.17 6.39
CA GLU A 772 17.67 -23.43 5.74
C GLU A 772 17.27 -24.64 6.60
N LEU A 773 17.56 -24.63 7.91
CA LEU A 773 17.19 -25.72 8.82
C LEU A 773 15.68 -25.94 8.83
N MET A 774 14.89 -24.89 9.07
CA MET A 774 13.42 -24.99 9.05
C MET A 774 12.89 -25.44 7.68
N ALA A 775 13.53 -25.02 6.59
CA ALA A 775 13.17 -25.44 5.24
C ALA A 775 13.49 -26.92 4.95
N ARG A 776 14.55 -27.49 5.55
CA ARG A 776 14.86 -28.92 5.51
C ARG A 776 13.87 -29.72 6.35
N GLU A 777 13.59 -29.26 7.57
CA GLU A 777 12.63 -29.89 8.47
C GLU A 777 11.21 -29.95 7.90
N LEU A 778 10.77 -28.92 7.18
CA LEU A 778 9.47 -28.90 6.51
C LEU A 778 9.37 -29.93 5.38
N THR A 779 10.49 -30.28 4.73
CA THR A 779 10.50 -31.23 3.61
C THR A 779 10.58 -32.69 4.02
N GLU A 780 11.13 -32.98 5.19
CA GLU A 780 11.31 -34.35 5.68
C GLU A 780 10.06 -34.89 6.41
N TYR A 781 8.99 -34.11 6.52
CA TYR A 781 7.80 -34.48 7.28
C TYR A 781 6.86 -35.44 6.51
N PRO A 782 6.52 -36.62 7.07
CA PRO A 782 5.61 -37.56 6.43
C PRO A 782 4.19 -36.97 6.35
N GLY A 783 3.77 -36.63 5.13
CA GLY A 783 2.53 -35.89 4.82
C GLY A 783 2.75 -34.66 3.93
N TYR A 784 4.01 -34.27 3.67
CA TYR A 784 4.37 -33.18 2.76
C TYR A 784 4.62 -33.63 1.30
N SER A 785 4.55 -34.94 1.03
CA SER A 785 4.97 -35.57 -0.24
C SER A 785 3.98 -35.48 -1.43
N ASP A 786 2.96 -34.62 -1.37
CA ASP A 786 1.91 -34.55 -2.42
C ASP A 786 2.11 -33.41 -3.44
N GLY A 787 3.28 -32.78 -3.51
CA GLY A 787 3.56 -31.67 -4.44
C GLY A 787 4.94 -31.71 -5.09
N ASP A 788 4.96 -31.56 -6.42
CA ASP A 788 6.13 -31.39 -7.32
C ASP A 788 7.34 -30.71 -6.65
N ASP A 789 8.53 -31.28 -6.87
CA ASP A 789 9.85 -30.82 -6.37
C ASP A 789 10.15 -29.31 -6.62
N ASP A 790 9.53 -28.71 -7.64
CA ASP A 790 9.64 -27.28 -7.95
C ASP A 790 8.89 -26.38 -6.96
N GLN A 791 7.80 -26.87 -6.37
CA GLN A 791 7.01 -26.15 -5.37
C GLN A 791 7.77 -26.07 -4.04
N VAL A 792 8.54 -27.12 -3.74
CA VAL A 792 9.43 -27.20 -2.58
C VAL A 792 10.56 -26.19 -2.71
N ARG A 793 11.26 -26.15 -3.85
CA ARG A 793 12.31 -25.15 -4.11
C ARG A 793 11.79 -23.71 -4.05
N ALA A 794 10.60 -23.46 -4.59
CA ALA A 794 9.95 -22.15 -4.52
C ALA A 794 9.61 -21.75 -3.08
N GLN A 795 9.09 -22.67 -2.26
CA GLN A 795 8.75 -22.42 -0.86
C GLN A 795 9.99 -22.22 0.01
N ARG A 796 11.08 -22.98 -0.21
CA ARG A 796 12.37 -22.73 0.45
C ARG A 796 12.89 -21.33 0.15
N SER A 797 12.84 -20.89 -1.12
CA SER A 797 13.29 -19.55 -1.52
C SER A 797 12.42 -18.42 -0.98
N ASP A 798 11.10 -18.64 -0.88
CA ASP A 798 10.14 -17.65 -0.37
C ASP A 798 10.22 -17.54 1.15
N PHE A 799 10.44 -18.66 1.86
CA PHE A 799 10.65 -18.67 3.31
C PHE A 799 11.96 -17.99 3.69
N LEU A 800 13.08 -18.37 3.05
CA LEU A 800 14.40 -17.75 3.27
C LEU A 800 14.36 -16.26 2.91
N GLY A 801 13.75 -15.92 1.78
CA GLY A 801 13.56 -14.53 1.35
C GLY A 801 12.73 -13.72 2.34
N ARG A 802 11.67 -14.27 2.93
CA ARG A 802 10.85 -13.58 3.94
C ARG A 802 11.58 -13.40 5.27
N GLN A 803 12.37 -14.37 5.72
CA GLN A 803 13.14 -14.25 6.96
C GLN A 803 14.26 -13.22 6.81
N ILE A 804 14.99 -13.25 5.68
CA ILE A 804 15.99 -12.24 5.34
C ILE A 804 15.33 -10.86 5.24
N ILE A 805 14.20 -10.72 4.54
CA ILE A 805 13.48 -9.45 4.43
C ILE A 805 12.94 -8.98 5.80
N SER A 806 12.46 -9.88 6.66
CA SER A 806 12.01 -9.55 8.02
C SER A 806 13.18 -9.00 8.85
N ALA A 807 14.34 -9.67 8.82
CA ALA A 807 15.56 -9.24 9.50
C ALA A 807 16.08 -7.90 8.96
N LEU A 808 16.12 -7.72 7.64
CA LEU A 808 16.51 -6.47 6.97
C LEU A 808 15.48 -5.34 7.21
N SER A 809 14.19 -5.66 7.33
CA SER A 809 13.12 -4.65 7.52
C SER A 809 13.06 -4.09 8.93
N ARG A 810 13.59 -4.82 9.93
CA ARG A 810 13.62 -4.37 11.33
C ARG A 810 14.83 -3.49 11.66
N ARG A 811 15.81 -3.37 10.75
CA ARG A 811 17.00 -2.51 10.93
C ARG A 811 17.19 -1.65 9.67
N VAL A 812 17.08 -0.34 9.81
CA VAL A 812 17.38 0.63 8.74
C VAL A 812 18.87 0.52 8.40
N ILE A 813 19.20 -0.12 7.26
CA ILE A 813 20.59 -0.32 6.84
C ILE A 813 21.10 0.89 6.07
N ARG A 814 22.29 1.39 6.42
CA ARG A 814 23.07 2.30 5.58
C ARG A 814 23.68 1.50 4.40
N PHE A 815 23.57 2.06 3.20
CA PHE A 815 23.94 1.45 1.91
C PHE A 815 25.35 0.84 1.85
N SER A 816 26.30 1.35 2.65
CA SER A 816 27.69 0.86 2.72
C SER A 816 27.83 -0.56 3.30
N SER A 817 26.98 -0.95 4.26
CA SER A 817 27.01 -2.28 4.88
C SER A 817 26.40 -3.39 4.01
N PHE A 818 25.66 -2.99 2.95
CA PHE A 818 25.07 -3.92 1.98
C PHE A 818 26.12 -4.43 0.97
N LEU A 819 27.10 -3.59 0.62
CA LEU A 819 28.15 -3.93 -0.35
C LEU A 819 29.12 -4.97 0.22
N SER A 820 29.59 -4.80 1.46
CA SER A 820 30.47 -5.78 2.13
C SER A 820 29.78 -7.13 2.34
N LEU A 821 28.48 -7.12 2.66
CA LEU A 821 27.67 -8.34 2.80
C LEU A 821 27.55 -9.12 1.49
N SER A 822 27.52 -8.43 0.34
CA SER A 822 27.44 -9.09 -0.97
C SER A 822 28.72 -9.82 -1.34
N GLU A 823 29.89 -9.32 -0.91
CA GLU A 823 31.20 -9.92 -1.15
C GLU A 823 31.40 -11.18 -0.29
N ASP A 824 31.02 -11.14 1.00
CA ASP A 824 31.14 -12.29 1.91
C ASP A 824 30.15 -13.42 1.56
N LEU A 825 28.91 -13.09 1.16
CA LEU A 825 27.92 -14.07 0.70
C LEU A 825 28.36 -14.80 -0.57
N HIS A 826 29.18 -14.17 -1.42
CA HIS A 826 29.79 -14.83 -2.58
C HIS A 826 30.90 -15.83 -2.20
N GLY A 827 31.43 -15.79 -0.97
CA GLY A 827 32.45 -16.72 -0.46
C GLY A 827 31.88 -18.03 0.13
N ASN A 828 30.59 -18.07 0.46
CA ASN A 828 29.97 -19.22 1.13
C ASN A 828 29.54 -20.30 0.12
N GLU A 829 30.07 -21.53 0.24
CA GLU A 829 29.79 -22.64 -0.68
C GLU A 829 28.30 -22.98 -0.79
N SER A 830 27.55 -22.90 0.32
CA SER A 830 26.10 -23.13 0.33
C SER A 830 25.32 -22.11 -0.52
N TYR A 831 25.84 -20.88 -0.64
CA TYR A 831 25.26 -19.83 -1.50
C TYR A 831 25.66 -20.03 -2.97
N ARG A 832 26.90 -20.44 -3.25
CA ARG A 832 27.37 -20.74 -4.62
C ARG A 832 26.62 -21.90 -5.26
N SER A 833 26.24 -22.93 -4.50
CA SER A 833 25.42 -24.04 -5.02
C SER A 833 23.98 -23.63 -5.36
N LEU A 834 23.49 -22.50 -4.81
CA LEU A 834 22.17 -21.93 -5.10
C LEU A 834 22.18 -20.95 -6.28
N VAL A 835 23.34 -20.38 -6.63
CA VAL A 835 23.49 -19.31 -7.64
C VAL A 835 24.49 -19.72 -8.72
N SER A 836 24.21 -20.80 -9.45
CA SER A 836 25.03 -21.22 -10.59
C SER A 836 24.56 -20.56 -11.91
N VAL A 837 24.95 -19.32 -12.19
CA VAL A 837 25.03 -18.72 -13.55
C VAL A 837 26.24 -17.78 -13.60
N PRO A 838 27.11 -17.79 -14.65
CA PRO A 838 28.38 -17.09 -14.61
C PRO A 838 28.26 -15.56 -14.79
N PRO A 839 29.25 -14.79 -14.28
CA PRO A 839 29.25 -13.34 -14.30
C PRO A 839 29.98 -12.80 -15.53
N LEU A 840 29.25 -12.26 -16.52
CA LEU A 840 29.80 -11.37 -17.56
C LEU A 840 28.68 -10.63 -18.30
N SER A 841 28.39 -9.40 -17.82
CA SER A 841 27.90 -8.20 -18.55
C SER A 841 27.07 -7.27 -17.64
N VAL A 842 27.76 -6.51 -16.79
CA VAL A 842 27.19 -5.47 -15.90
C VAL A 842 26.57 -4.28 -16.67
N PHE A 843 26.68 -4.24 -18.00
CA PHE A 843 26.13 -3.18 -18.86
C PHE A 843 24.75 -3.49 -19.49
N HIS A 844 24.11 -4.62 -19.20
CA HIS A 844 22.79 -5.01 -19.78
C HIS A 844 21.71 -5.31 -18.72
N MET A 845 21.94 -4.90 -17.48
CA MET A 845 21.08 -5.21 -16.33
C MET A 845 19.60 -4.78 -16.48
N PRO A 846 19.24 -3.60 -17.02
CA PRO A 846 17.83 -3.20 -17.08
C PRO A 846 17.01 -4.07 -18.03
N THR A 847 17.55 -4.44 -19.19
CA THR A 847 16.84 -5.22 -20.22
C THR A 847 16.86 -6.72 -19.94
N TYR A 848 17.94 -7.27 -19.39
CA TYR A 848 18.03 -8.70 -19.08
C TYR A 848 17.24 -9.09 -17.81
N LEU A 849 17.23 -8.23 -16.77
CA LEU A 849 16.40 -8.44 -15.59
C LEU A 849 14.90 -8.25 -15.92
N LEU A 850 14.57 -7.28 -16.79
CA LEU A 850 13.23 -7.10 -17.36
C LEU A 850 12.84 -8.33 -18.22
N HIS A 851 13.75 -8.86 -19.03
CA HIS A 851 13.53 -10.08 -19.83
C HIS A 851 13.28 -11.31 -18.93
N ARG A 852 14.09 -11.55 -17.89
CA ARG A 852 13.88 -12.70 -16.96
C ARG A 852 12.69 -12.52 -16.01
N LEU A 853 12.38 -11.31 -15.55
CA LEU A 853 11.22 -11.05 -14.67
C LEU A 853 9.89 -11.14 -15.45
N ILE A 854 9.88 -10.77 -16.73
CA ILE A 854 8.74 -11.01 -17.63
C ILE A 854 8.59 -12.50 -17.94
N LEU A 855 9.70 -13.24 -18.11
CA LEU A 855 9.71 -14.67 -18.43
C LEU A 855 9.31 -15.57 -17.25
N HIS A 856 9.70 -15.27 -16.00
CA HIS A 856 9.34 -16.11 -14.83
C HIS A 856 7.99 -15.75 -14.19
N GLY A 857 7.45 -14.56 -14.46
CA GLY A 857 6.17 -14.11 -13.87
C GLY A 857 4.90 -14.52 -14.62
N SER A 858 5.00 -14.99 -15.88
CA SER A 858 3.81 -15.42 -16.63
C SER A 858 4.14 -16.25 -17.87
N HIS A 859 3.89 -17.56 -17.82
CA HIS A 859 3.83 -18.41 -19.01
C HIS A 859 2.75 -17.99 -20.05
N ARG A 860 1.95 -16.93 -19.79
CA ARG A 860 0.87 -16.47 -20.67
C ARG A 860 1.13 -15.18 -21.44
N VAL A 861 2.09 -14.35 -21.03
CA VAL A 861 2.46 -13.12 -21.76
C VAL A 861 3.72 -13.38 -22.61
N ALA A 862 4.61 -14.26 -22.13
CA ALA A 862 5.81 -14.68 -22.83
C ALA A 862 5.53 -15.29 -24.22
N GLY A 863 4.47 -16.09 -24.38
CA GLY A 863 4.12 -16.69 -25.67
C GLY A 863 3.68 -15.67 -26.72
N VAL A 864 3.06 -14.56 -26.33
CA VAL A 864 2.58 -13.53 -27.26
C VAL A 864 3.69 -12.55 -27.60
N VAL A 865 4.46 -12.08 -26.61
CA VAL A 865 5.59 -11.15 -26.82
C VAL A 865 6.76 -11.84 -27.52
N ALA A 866 7.09 -13.09 -27.18
CA ALA A 866 8.12 -13.85 -27.91
C ALA A 866 7.67 -14.21 -29.32
N CYS A 867 6.37 -14.43 -29.57
CA CYS A 867 5.87 -14.63 -30.93
C CYS A 867 5.94 -13.32 -31.72
N SER A 868 5.54 -12.17 -31.17
CA SER A 868 5.67 -10.86 -31.82
C SER A 868 7.13 -10.47 -32.11
N LEU A 869 8.06 -10.72 -31.17
CA LEU A 869 9.49 -10.46 -31.36
C LEU A 869 10.16 -11.47 -32.32
N ALA A 870 9.79 -12.75 -32.28
CA ALA A 870 10.29 -13.75 -33.23
C ALA A 870 9.72 -13.56 -34.65
N THR A 871 8.50 -13.01 -34.76
CA THR A 871 7.91 -12.63 -36.06
C THR A 871 8.63 -11.41 -36.61
N ALA A 872 8.93 -10.40 -35.77
CA ALA A 872 9.73 -9.24 -36.15
C ALA A 872 11.18 -9.59 -36.53
N ASP A 873 11.82 -10.55 -35.84
CA ASP A 873 13.18 -11.01 -36.18
C ASP A 873 13.22 -11.87 -37.46
N ARG A 874 12.20 -12.70 -37.71
CA ARG A 874 12.04 -13.41 -39.00
C ARG A 874 11.79 -12.43 -40.15
N TRP A 875 11.01 -11.37 -39.91
CA TRP A 875 10.76 -10.33 -40.92
C TRP A 875 12.01 -9.47 -41.18
N ARG A 876 12.79 -9.14 -40.15
CA ARG A 876 14.09 -8.47 -40.28
C ARG A 876 15.10 -9.31 -41.07
N LYS A 877 15.15 -10.64 -40.83
CA LYS A 877 15.97 -11.58 -41.62
C LYS A 877 15.46 -11.75 -43.06
N SER A 878 14.17 -11.56 -43.31
CA SER A 878 13.59 -11.51 -44.65
C SER A 878 13.97 -10.24 -45.40
N LEU A 879 14.01 -9.09 -44.72
CA LEU A 879 14.42 -7.80 -45.28
C LEU A 879 15.94 -7.70 -45.54
N HIS A 880 16.76 -8.45 -44.82
CA HIS A 880 18.21 -8.55 -45.07
C HIS A 880 18.61 -9.62 -46.10
N ARG A 881 17.68 -10.48 -46.54
CA ARG A 881 17.90 -11.39 -47.68
C ARG A 881 17.60 -10.76 -49.04
N SER A 882 17.09 -9.53 -49.08
CA SER A 882 16.83 -8.78 -50.32
C SER A 882 17.89 -7.72 -50.65
N SER A 883 19.07 -7.76 -50.03
CA SER A 883 20.15 -6.80 -50.31
C SER A 883 21.53 -7.45 -50.30
N THR A 884 21.80 -8.28 -51.31
CA THR A 884 23.16 -8.53 -51.80
C THR A 884 23.13 -8.40 -53.33
N PRO A 885 23.77 -7.39 -53.93
CA PRO A 885 23.92 -7.31 -55.37
C PRO A 885 25.01 -8.29 -55.80
N SER A 886 24.63 -9.31 -56.59
CA SER A 886 25.57 -10.07 -57.39
C SER A 886 26.09 -9.15 -58.51
N VAL A 887 27.36 -8.78 -58.41
CA VAL A 887 28.11 -8.18 -59.51
C VAL A 887 28.25 -9.24 -60.60
N HIS A 888 27.50 -9.12 -61.68
CA HIS A 888 27.82 -9.74 -62.97
C HIS A 888 27.70 -8.70 -64.08
N THR A 889 28.86 -8.34 -64.59
CA THR A 889 29.09 -7.66 -65.86
C THR A 889 28.49 -8.46 -67.01
N SER A 890 27.64 -7.84 -67.83
CA SER A 890 27.96 -7.49 -69.22
C SER A 890 26.71 -7.41 -70.10
N ASN A 891 26.64 -6.27 -70.79
CA ASN A 891 26.23 -6.09 -72.18
C ASN A 891 24.82 -6.46 -72.69
N LYS A 892 24.23 -5.39 -73.23
CA LYS A 892 23.59 -5.25 -74.55
C LYS A 892 22.07 -5.42 -74.65
N THR A 893 21.50 -4.38 -75.28
CA THR A 893 20.31 -4.36 -76.17
C THR A 893 18.97 -4.67 -75.50
N SER A 894 17.85 -4.00 -75.73
CA SER A 894 17.43 -2.94 -76.65
C SER A 894 15.93 -2.72 -76.38
N ILE A 895 15.47 -1.46 -76.42
CA ILE A 895 14.19 -1.00 -76.99
C ILE A 895 12.88 -1.62 -76.45
N GLY A 896 12.00 -0.74 -75.95
CA GLY A 896 10.57 -1.01 -75.73
C GLY A 896 9.97 -0.12 -74.66
#